data_AF-A0A3M7NCK8-F1
#
_entry.id   AF-A0A3M7NCK8-F1
#
_cell.length_a   1.000
_cell.length_b   1.000
_cell.length_c   1.000
_cell.angle_alpha   90.00
_cell.angle_beta   90.00
_cell.angle_gamma   90.00
#
_symmetry.space_group_name_H-M   'P 1'
#
loop_
_entity.id
_entity.type
_entity.pdbx_description
1 polymer ?
#
loop_
_entity_poly.entity_id
_entity_poly.type
_entity_poly.pdbx_seq_one_letter_code
_entity_poly.pdbx_strand_id
1 'polypeptide(L)'
;MVAARRMECRQYVTWTWTDMVMLVYETFQHADGFFTLILPRGKAYGCPDTQAMTSVLTSTLHLAHEQSLPRGSTGSSREVVFSGIQPTGIPHLGNYLGALRQWKDLQEKSRRKRDASQNPDEWDALYFSVVDLHALTGKQTREELWKASRDSYASLLAIGLDPTVSTIFFQSHAPQHSELAWILSTIASTGYLSRMTQWKSKLELPDNATLNSDAATERLKLGLFSYPVLQAADVLVHGATIVPVGEDQSQHIEFARSLARSFNAHYGGGQSVLLEPKSAISPAKRVMSLRDPSKKMSKSHADPKSRILITDTEAEIRAKVKGAVTDNEPGISYDPKTRPGVSNLVEILKHVTQNEESCESIAKEHEALSKNSFKELVADEIIRACDGFRDRFEYLRQPGNKEMEQAIVRGGESAKANAAAVQDRIRSAIGPLSPTYDKHIYHPEIENKRLSKGKKGLKKRAQDPFTRKDWYSIKAPSTFNQRDVGKTLVNRTTGLKNANDALKGRIFEVSLADLQSDEDHAFRKVKLRVDEVQGKNCLTNFHGLDLTSDKLRSLVRKWQSLIEANVTVKTSDDYLLRLFAIAFTKRRPNQIKKTTYAASSQIRAIRKKMTEIIQREATTCTLSQLTGKLIPEVIGREIEKATQGIYPLQNVHIRKVKLLKAPKFDLGALLGLHGESSQDDSGQKVERDFKEPAPLESV
;
A
#
# COMPACT_ATOMS: atom_id res chain seq x y z
N MET A 1 77.71 -18.02 -22.19
CA MET A 1 78.58 -16.92 -22.64
C MET A 1 77.89 -15.60 -22.32
N VAL A 2 78.42 -14.86 -21.32
CA VAL A 2 78.69 -13.40 -21.28
C VAL A 2 77.69 -12.49 -22.05
N ALA A 3 77.05 -11.44 -21.52
CA ALA A 3 77.25 -10.62 -20.33
C ALA A 3 75.99 -9.80 -19.99
N ALA A 4 75.92 -9.43 -18.71
CA ALA A 4 75.07 -8.38 -18.15
C ALA A 4 75.66 -6.97 -18.35
N ARG A 5 74.79 -5.95 -18.43
CA ARG A 5 74.88 -4.59 -17.81
C ARG A 5 73.66 -3.77 -18.28
N ARG A 6 72.61 -3.51 -17.48
CA ARG A 6 72.46 -2.66 -16.28
C ARG A 6 72.41 -1.15 -16.62
N MET A 7 71.22 -0.54 -16.57
CA MET A 7 70.94 0.66 -15.75
C MET A 7 69.44 1.04 -15.71
N GLU A 8 69.02 1.43 -14.51
CA GLU A 8 67.66 1.74 -14.03
C GLU A 8 67.23 3.20 -14.28
N CYS A 9 65.92 3.46 -14.34
CA CYS A 9 65.19 4.49 -13.53
C CYS A 9 63.67 4.43 -13.85
N ARG A 10 62.82 4.05 -12.87
CA ARG A 10 61.86 4.91 -12.09
C ARG A 10 60.87 5.70 -12.97
N GLN A 11 59.54 5.69 -12.81
CA GLN A 11 58.63 5.42 -11.70
C GLN A 11 57.23 5.09 -12.27
N TYR A 12 56.52 4.13 -11.67
CA TYR A 12 55.11 3.82 -11.94
C TYR A 12 54.19 4.86 -11.29
N VAL A 13 53.15 5.30 -12.00
CA VAL A 13 51.92 5.83 -11.40
C VAL A 13 50.78 4.88 -11.77
N THR A 14 50.25 4.21 -10.76
CA THR A 14 49.05 3.36 -10.81
C THR A 14 47.80 4.22 -10.84
N TRP A 15 46.95 4.06 -11.86
CA TRP A 15 45.60 4.61 -11.89
C TRP A 15 44.66 3.71 -11.09
N THR A 16 43.77 4.30 -10.30
CA THR A 16 42.78 3.55 -9.52
C THR A 16 41.41 3.57 -10.21
N TRP A 17 40.58 2.58 -9.90
CA TRP A 17 39.25 2.33 -10.48
C TRP A 17 38.29 3.54 -10.41
N THR A 18 38.55 4.49 -9.51
CA THR A 18 37.83 5.77 -9.38
C THR A 18 38.03 6.72 -10.58
N ASP A 19 39.17 6.67 -11.26
CA ASP A 19 39.48 7.59 -12.36
C ASP A 19 38.79 7.19 -13.69
N MET A 20 38.43 5.91 -13.85
CA MET A 20 37.64 5.43 -14.99
C MET A 20 36.14 5.72 -14.85
N VAL A 21 35.63 5.91 -13.63
CA VAL A 21 34.20 6.13 -13.37
C VAL A 21 33.80 7.59 -13.62
N MET A 22 34.72 8.56 -13.46
CA MET A 22 34.43 9.98 -13.69
C MET A 22 34.25 10.35 -15.18
N LEU A 23 34.88 9.62 -16.11
CA LEU A 23 34.78 9.96 -17.54
C LEU A 23 33.44 9.54 -18.17
N VAL A 24 32.76 8.54 -17.59
CA VAL A 24 31.45 8.04 -18.07
C VAL A 24 30.30 8.88 -17.51
N TYR A 25 30.50 9.58 -16.40
CA TYR A 25 29.43 10.35 -15.73
C TYR A 25 29.23 11.75 -16.32
N GLU A 26 30.26 12.37 -16.91
CA GLU A 26 30.17 13.73 -17.48
C GLU A 26 29.65 13.79 -18.93
N THR A 27 29.51 12.68 -19.64
CA THR A 27 29.08 12.68 -21.06
C THR A 27 27.58 12.51 -21.28
N PHE A 28 26.77 12.30 -20.23
CA PHE A 28 25.32 12.06 -20.37
C PHE A 28 24.42 13.26 -20.04
N GLN A 29 24.97 14.42 -19.67
CA GLN A 29 24.17 15.54 -19.12
C GLN A 29 23.69 16.61 -20.11
N HIS A 30 23.98 16.53 -21.41
CA HIS A 30 23.43 17.49 -22.38
C HIS A 30 23.22 16.85 -23.76
N ALA A 31 21.96 16.60 -24.14
CA ALA A 31 21.43 16.83 -25.51
C ALA A 31 19.99 16.29 -25.64
N ASP A 32 19.01 17.15 -25.34
CA ASP A 32 17.70 17.11 -26.01
C ASP A 32 17.78 18.01 -27.25
N GLY A 33 17.48 17.48 -28.43
CA GLY A 33 17.17 18.28 -29.62
C GLY A 33 18.11 18.09 -30.83
N PHE A 34 17.49 17.68 -31.94
CA PHE A 34 18.01 17.68 -33.31
C PHE A 34 18.84 18.93 -33.66
N PHE A 35 20.00 18.78 -34.33
CA PHE A 35 20.26 19.35 -35.67
C PHE A 35 21.61 18.95 -36.30
N THR A 36 21.57 18.94 -37.63
CA THR A 36 22.53 18.61 -38.69
C THR A 36 23.92 19.27 -38.60
N LEU A 37 24.99 18.48 -38.75
CA LEU A 37 26.38 18.95 -38.86
C LEU A 37 26.71 19.42 -40.30
N ILE A 38 27.15 20.67 -40.46
CA ILE A 38 27.89 21.15 -41.64
C ILE A 38 29.38 21.21 -41.25
N LEU A 39 30.23 20.44 -41.93
CA LEU A 39 31.70 20.49 -41.78
C LEU A 39 32.36 21.27 -42.93
N PRO A 40 33.36 22.10 -42.63
CA PRO A 40 34.65 22.08 -43.37
C PRO A 40 35.84 22.31 -42.40
N ARG A 41 37.11 21.93 -42.62
CA ARG A 41 37.88 21.39 -43.77
C ARG A 41 39.28 20.95 -43.26
N GLY A 42 39.73 19.74 -43.65
CA GLY A 42 41.15 19.37 -43.96
C GLY A 42 42.14 19.13 -42.80
N LYS A 43 43.09 18.18 -42.85
CA LYS A 43 43.53 17.17 -43.83
C LYS A 43 44.20 15.97 -43.10
N ALA A 44 44.06 14.80 -43.73
CA ALA A 44 44.49 13.45 -43.36
C ALA A 44 46.01 13.19 -43.20
N TYR A 45 46.35 12.14 -42.42
CA TYR A 45 47.20 11.00 -42.81
C TYR A 45 46.73 9.71 -42.09
N GLY A 46 46.58 8.58 -42.82
CA GLY A 46 46.09 7.25 -42.36
C GLY A 46 47.14 6.45 -41.57
N CYS A 47 46.89 5.30 -40.92
CA CYS A 47 46.03 4.10 -41.12
C CYS A 47 46.13 3.24 -39.81
N PRO A 48 45.60 1.99 -39.72
CA PRO A 48 44.23 1.47 -39.64
C PRO A 48 43.80 1.12 -38.18
N ASP A 49 42.48 1.02 -37.94
CA ASP A 49 41.76 0.28 -36.85
C ASP A 49 40.50 0.97 -36.32
N THR A 50 39.97 1.95 -37.07
CA THR A 50 38.68 2.60 -36.75
C THR A 50 37.44 1.79 -37.16
N GLN A 51 37.60 0.62 -37.80
CA GLN A 51 36.48 -0.30 -38.08
C GLN A 51 36.15 -1.26 -36.93
N ALA A 52 37.05 -1.48 -35.97
CA ALA A 52 36.80 -2.39 -34.85
C ALA A 52 36.00 -1.73 -33.70
N MET A 53 36.11 -0.41 -33.49
CA MET A 53 35.37 0.27 -32.40
C MET A 53 33.96 0.70 -32.78
N THR A 54 33.69 0.91 -34.07
CA THR A 54 32.37 1.35 -34.54
C THR A 54 31.35 0.20 -34.58
N SER A 55 31.79 -1.05 -34.79
CA SER A 55 30.89 -2.22 -34.72
C SER A 55 30.52 -2.60 -33.28
N VAL A 56 31.43 -2.38 -32.31
CA VAL A 56 31.17 -2.65 -30.89
C VAL A 56 30.13 -1.66 -30.36
N LEU A 57 30.28 -0.35 -30.59
CA LEU A 57 29.35 0.67 -30.06
C LEU A 57 27.96 0.65 -30.71
N THR A 58 27.85 0.27 -31.98
CA THR A 58 26.54 0.13 -32.65
C THR A 58 25.80 -1.13 -32.19
N SER A 59 26.54 -2.18 -31.77
CA SER A 59 25.95 -3.40 -31.21
C SER A 59 25.49 -3.19 -29.76
N THR A 60 26.23 -2.43 -28.95
CA THR A 60 25.83 -2.16 -27.55
C THR A 60 24.62 -1.23 -27.43
N LEU A 61 24.43 -0.30 -28.38
CA LEU A 61 23.27 0.61 -28.40
C LEU A 61 22.00 -0.04 -28.97
N HIS A 62 22.10 -1.05 -29.86
CA HIS A 62 20.94 -1.85 -30.27
C HIS A 62 20.52 -2.88 -29.20
N LEU A 63 21.46 -3.38 -28.39
CA LEU A 63 21.16 -4.33 -27.30
C LEU A 63 20.48 -3.70 -26.07
N ALA A 64 20.50 -2.38 -25.92
CA ALA A 64 19.92 -1.69 -24.75
C ALA A 64 18.50 -1.13 -24.99
N HIS A 65 17.98 -1.11 -26.23
CA HIS A 65 16.66 -0.55 -26.54
C HIS A 65 15.60 -1.60 -26.96
N GLU A 66 15.94 -2.89 -27.02
CA GLU A 66 14.98 -3.99 -27.21
C GLU A 66 14.92 -4.92 -25.99
N GLN A 67 14.36 -4.43 -24.88
CA GLN A 67 13.67 -5.28 -23.92
C GLN A 67 12.17 -4.98 -23.94
N SER A 68 11.60 -5.00 -25.15
CA SER A 68 10.17 -5.21 -25.36
C SER A 68 9.87 -6.70 -25.21
N LEU A 69 8.79 -7.03 -24.48
CA LEU A 69 8.25 -8.38 -24.32
C LEU A 69 8.36 -9.22 -25.61
N PRO A 70 8.64 -10.53 -25.53
CA PRO A 70 8.58 -11.38 -26.70
C PRO A 70 7.16 -11.37 -27.25
N ARG A 71 7.06 -11.05 -28.54
CA ARG A 71 5.86 -11.31 -29.35
C ARG A 71 5.52 -12.78 -29.19
N GLY A 72 4.23 -13.08 -29.04
CA GLY A 72 3.71 -14.43 -28.86
C GLY A 72 4.35 -15.42 -29.84
N SER A 73 5.25 -16.25 -29.32
CA SER A 73 5.72 -17.47 -29.95
C SER A 73 5.72 -18.55 -28.88
N THR A 74 5.13 -19.70 -29.23
CA THR A 74 5.03 -20.88 -28.40
C THR A 74 6.40 -21.57 -28.34
N GLY A 75 7.22 -21.19 -27.36
CA GLY A 75 8.53 -21.81 -27.09
C GLY A 75 9.03 -21.47 -25.67
N SER A 76 8.87 -22.42 -24.75
CA SER A 76 9.36 -22.50 -23.35
C SER A 76 9.93 -21.22 -22.71
N SER A 77 9.07 -20.33 -22.21
CA SER A 77 9.45 -19.23 -21.31
C SER A 77 9.74 -19.74 -19.90
N ARG A 78 10.77 -19.21 -19.25
CA ARG A 78 11.10 -19.41 -17.83
C ARG A 78 9.88 -19.50 -16.91
N GLU A 79 9.77 -20.55 -16.09
CA GLU A 79 8.72 -20.64 -15.07
C GLU A 79 9.11 -19.85 -13.82
N VAL A 80 8.17 -19.05 -13.30
CA VAL A 80 8.33 -18.32 -12.04
C VAL A 80 7.35 -18.90 -11.03
N VAL A 81 7.88 -19.59 -10.02
CA VAL A 81 7.11 -20.25 -8.99
C VAL A 81 7.10 -19.38 -7.73
N PHE A 82 5.91 -19.07 -7.22
CA PHE A 82 5.76 -18.40 -5.93
C PHE A 82 4.92 -19.24 -4.98
N SER A 83 5.39 -19.46 -3.75
CA SER A 83 4.61 -20.11 -2.71
C SER A 83 4.86 -19.46 -1.35
N GLY A 84 3.79 -19.30 -0.57
CA GLY A 84 3.83 -18.65 0.74
C GLY A 84 3.41 -19.61 1.85
N ILE A 85 4.08 -19.54 3.00
CA ILE A 85 3.70 -20.28 4.22
C ILE A 85 3.51 -19.33 5.40
N GLN A 86 2.41 -19.50 6.14
CA GLN A 86 2.15 -18.73 7.35
C GLN A 86 3.13 -19.11 8.47
N PRO A 87 3.75 -18.13 9.15
CA PRO A 87 4.62 -18.38 10.28
C PRO A 87 3.78 -18.91 11.44
N THR A 88 3.79 -20.23 11.56
CA THR A 88 3.01 -20.97 12.55
C THR A 88 3.93 -21.80 13.44
N GLY A 89 5.20 -21.38 13.53
CA GLY A 89 6.26 -22.09 14.23
C GLY A 89 6.69 -23.34 13.48
N ILE A 90 7.03 -24.37 14.25
CA ILE A 90 7.55 -25.64 13.73
C ILE A 90 6.44 -26.36 12.92
N PRO A 91 6.72 -26.79 11.68
CA PRO A 91 5.79 -27.58 10.88
C PRO A 91 5.47 -28.94 11.53
N HIS A 92 4.27 -29.45 11.29
CA HIS A 92 3.96 -30.85 11.59
C HIS A 92 4.11 -31.73 10.35
N LEU A 93 4.08 -33.05 10.52
CA LEU A 93 4.24 -34.03 9.45
C LEU A 93 3.29 -33.78 8.26
N GLY A 94 2.03 -33.43 8.54
CA GLY A 94 1.08 -33.04 7.49
C GLY A 94 1.50 -31.82 6.65
N ASN A 95 2.18 -30.81 7.21
CA ASN A 95 2.70 -29.68 6.42
C ASN A 95 3.90 -30.10 5.59
N TYR A 96 4.76 -30.95 6.15
CA TYR A 96 5.93 -31.48 5.48
C TYR A 96 5.54 -32.28 4.24
N LEU A 97 4.66 -33.27 4.40
CA LEU A 97 4.20 -34.13 3.31
C LEU A 97 3.31 -33.41 2.29
N GLY A 98 2.55 -32.41 2.74
CA GLY A 98 1.58 -31.71 1.88
C GLY A 98 2.15 -30.56 1.04
N ALA A 99 3.23 -29.91 1.47
CA ALA A 99 3.77 -28.73 0.75
C ALA A 99 5.30 -28.66 0.74
N LEU A 100 5.94 -28.81 1.91
CA LEU A 100 7.37 -28.50 2.02
C LEU A 100 8.26 -29.47 1.24
N ARG A 101 7.87 -30.76 1.19
CA ARG A 101 8.55 -31.75 0.35
C ARG A 101 8.50 -31.37 -1.13
N GLN A 102 7.34 -30.94 -1.62
CA GLN A 102 7.19 -30.52 -3.01
C GLN A 102 8.07 -29.31 -3.33
N TRP A 103 8.28 -28.38 -2.38
CA TRP A 103 9.19 -27.25 -2.58
C TRP A 103 10.63 -27.72 -2.78
N LYS A 104 11.07 -28.73 -2.01
CA LYS A 104 12.37 -29.37 -2.19
C LYS A 104 12.47 -30.03 -3.58
N ASP A 105 11.44 -30.76 -4.01
CA ASP A 105 11.44 -31.41 -5.32
C ASP A 105 11.49 -30.40 -6.48
N LEU A 106 10.76 -29.28 -6.37
CA LEU A 106 10.81 -28.17 -7.32
C LEU A 106 12.21 -27.53 -7.39
N GLN A 107 12.85 -27.37 -6.22
CA GLN A 107 14.22 -26.89 -6.15
C GLN A 107 15.20 -27.84 -6.84
N GLU A 108 15.13 -29.15 -6.57
CA GLU A 108 16.03 -30.12 -7.20
C GLU A 108 15.79 -30.20 -8.72
N LYS A 109 14.54 -30.07 -9.18
CA LYS A 109 14.23 -29.96 -10.61
C LYS A 109 14.86 -28.71 -11.23
N SER A 110 14.75 -27.56 -10.57
CA SER A 110 15.38 -26.31 -11.04
C SER A 110 16.91 -26.39 -10.99
N ARG A 111 17.49 -27.03 -9.96
CA ARG A 111 18.93 -27.29 -9.86
C ARG A 111 19.42 -28.15 -11.02
N ARG A 112 18.73 -29.24 -11.37
CA ARG A 112 19.10 -30.07 -12.54
C ARG A 112 19.06 -29.29 -13.86
N LYS A 113 18.07 -28.40 -14.04
CA LYS A 113 18.02 -27.50 -15.22
C LYS A 113 19.20 -26.52 -15.22
N ARG A 114 19.58 -26.01 -14.04
CA ARG A 114 20.74 -25.14 -13.83
C ARG A 114 22.07 -25.81 -14.14
N ASP A 115 22.21 -27.07 -13.76
CA ASP A 115 23.41 -27.85 -14.03
C ASP A 115 23.51 -28.25 -15.51
N ALA A 116 22.36 -28.42 -16.19
CA ALA A 116 22.28 -28.80 -17.60
C ALA A 116 22.51 -27.64 -18.58
N SER A 117 22.18 -26.40 -18.20
CA SER A 117 22.31 -25.22 -19.05
C SER A 117 22.81 -24.05 -18.24
N GLN A 118 23.86 -23.34 -18.69
CA GLN A 118 24.33 -22.13 -18.00
C GLN A 118 23.46 -20.90 -18.26
N ASN A 119 22.44 -21.00 -19.14
CA ASN A 119 21.55 -19.90 -19.48
C ASN A 119 20.52 -19.63 -18.36
N PRO A 120 20.57 -18.48 -17.66
CA PRO A 120 19.67 -18.19 -16.55
C PRO A 120 18.18 -18.11 -16.92
N ASP A 121 17.87 -17.92 -18.21
CA ASP A 121 16.49 -17.84 -18.71
C ASP A 121 15.82 -19.21 -18.87
N GLU A 122 16.57 -20.30 -18.74
CA GLU A 122 16.04 -21.67 -18.80
C GLU A 122 15.74 -22.26 -17.42
N TRP A 123 16.12 -21.57 -16.34
CA TRP A 123 15.97 -22.06 -14.97
C TRP A 123 14.72 -21.53 -14.30
N ASP A 124 14.02 -22.38 -13.58
CA ASP A 124 12.82 -21.96 -12.86
C ASP A 124 13.22 -21.00 -11.72
N ALA A 125 12.58 -19.83 -11.66
CA ALA A 125 12.75 -18.89 -10.56
C ALA A 125 11.83 -19.30 -9.40
N LEU A 126 12.42 -19.61 -8.24
CA LEU A 126 11.67 -20.12 -7.09
C LEU A 126 11.64 -19.09 -5.97
N TYR A 127 10.46 -18.62 -5.60
CA TYR A 127 10.22 -17.67 -4.52
C TYR A 127 9.39 -18.32 -3.42
N PHE A 128 10.00 -18.54 -2.27
CA PHE A 128 9.37 -19.11 -1.08
C PHE A 128 9.29 -18.07 0.04
N SER A 129 8.08 -17.65 0.38
CA SER A 129 7.86 -16.56 1.33
C SER A 129 7.32 -17.07 2.67
N VAL A 130 7.92 -16.64 3.77
CA VAL A 130 7.32 -16.69 5.10
C VAL A 130 6.41 -15.47 5.23
N VAL A 131 5.10 -15.70 5.15
CA VAL A 131 4.10 -14.63 5.02
C VAL A 131 3.67 -14.04 6.36
N ASP A 132 4.56 -13.24 6.93
CA ASP A 132 4.38 -12.60 8.24
C ASP A 132 3.32 -11.50 8.26
N LEU A 133 3.08 -10.78 7.15
CA LEU A 133 1.97 -9.80 7.08
C LEU A 133 0.60 -10.50 7.14
N HIS A 134 0.48 -11.69 6.55
CA HIS A 134 -0.75 -12.49 6.66
C HIS A 134 -1.00 -12.98 8.09
N ALA A 135 0.04 -13.25 8.86
CA ALA A 135 -0.10 -13.68 10.25
C ALA A 135 -0.71 -12.61 11.16
N LEU A 136 -0.52 -11.32 10.83
CA LEU A 136 -1.11 -10.19 11.55
C LEU A 136 -2.65 -10.13 11.47
N THR A 137 -3.27 -10.90 10.58
CA THR A 137 -4.74 -11.02 10.52
C THR A 137 -5.33 -11.78 11.70
N GLY A 138 -4.52 -12.56 12.43
CA GLY A 138 -4.88 -13.24 13.66
C GLY A 138 -4.49 -12.48 14.93
N LYS A 139 -4.89 -12.99 16.11
CA LYS A 139 -4.39 -12.50 17.40
C LYS A 139 -3.03 -13.15 17.69
N GLN A 140 -1.96 -12.37 17.74
CA GLN A 140 -0.62 -12.85 18.10
C GLN A 140 0.13 -11.78 18.89
N THR A 141 1.00 -12.21 19.83
CA THR A 141 1.95 -11.30 20.49
C THR A 141 3.19 -11.08 19.61
N ARG A 142 3.97 -10.04 19.92
CA ARG A 142 5.22 -9.73 19.21
C ARG A 142 6.21 -10.90 19.32
N GLU A 143 6.35 -11.44 20.51
CA GLU A 143 7.33 -12.48 20.85
C GLU A 143 6.98 -13.80 20.15
N GLU A 144 5.69 -14.17 20.14
CA GLU A 144 5.20 -15.36 19.45
C GLU A 144 5.39 -15.25 17.94
N LEU A 145 5.00 -14.13 17.32
CA LEU A 145 5.16 -13.93 15.87
C LEU A 145 6.64 -13.96 15.48
N TRP A 146 7.50 -13.26 16.22
CA TRP A 146 8.95 -13.26 15.96
C TRP A 146 9.51 -14.68 16.02
N LYS A 147 9.20 -15.42 17.10
CA LYS A 147 9.66 -16.79 17.30
C LYS A 147 9.13 -17.70 16.18
N ALA A 148 7.82 -17.63 15.90
CA ALA A 148 7.17 -18.43 14.87
C ALA A 148 7.74 -18.19 13.48
N SER A 149 8.00 -16.93 13.10
CA SER A 149 8.61 -16.57 11.83
C SER A 149 10.02 -17.13 11.69
N ARG A 150 10.85 -16.98 12.72
CA ARG A 150 12.22 -17.54 12.71
C ARG A 150 12.22 -19.07 12.71
N ASP A 151 11.36 -19.70 13.49
CA ASP A 151 11.22 -21.16 13.51
C ASP A 151 10.75 -21.67 12.15
N SER A 152 9.77 -21.01 11.51
CA SER A 152 9.35 -21.38 10.16
C SER A 152 10.49 -21.22 9.14
N TYR A 153 11.23 -20.11 9.17
CA TYR A 153 12.37 -19.90 8.27
C TYR A 153 13.48 -20.95 8.45
N ALA A 154 13.87 -21.23 9.71
CA ALA A 154 14.85 -22.26 10.02
C ALA A 154 14.37 -23.65 9.58
N SER A 155 13.07 -23.92 9.70
CA SER A 155 12.49 -25.18 9.22
C SER A 155 12.62 -25.32 7.71
N LEU A 156 12.40 -24.25 6.94
CA LEU A 156 12.57 -24.27 5.48
C LEU A 156 14.01 -24.64 5.08
N LEU A 157 14.99 -24.02 5.74
CA LEU A 157 16.41 -24.34 5.52
C LEU A 157 16.76 -25.78 5.93
N ALA A 158 16.26 -26.23 7.09
CA ALA A 158 16.54 -27.56 7.61
C ALA A 158 15.95 -28.69 6.75
N ILE A 159 14.86 -28.44 6.00
CA ILE A 159 14.29 -29.41 5.04
C ILE A 159 15.24 -29.63 3.85
N GLY A 160 16.15 -28.68 3.62
CA GLY A 160 17.11 -28.69 2.52
C GLY A 160 16.80 -27.67 1.43
N LEU A 161 15.97 -26.65 1.71
CA LEU A 161 15.86 -25.52 0.79
C LEU A 161 17.15 -24.69 0.84
N ASP A 162 17.72 -24.49 -0.33
CA ASP A 162 19.01 -23.89 -0.56
C ASP A 162 18.82 -22.44 -1.03
N PRO A 163 19.24 -21.44 -0.23
CA PRO A 163 19.14 -20.01 -0.57
C PRO A 163 19.94 -19.59 -1.81
N THR A 164 20.81 -20.46 -2.34
CA THR A 164 21.55 -20.22 -3.59
C THR A 164 20.75 -20.62 -4.84
N VAL A 165 19.81 -21.55 -4.68
CA VAL A 165 18.95 -22.02 -5.77
C VAL A 165 17.60 -21.30 -5.74
N SER A 166 17.03 -21.17 -4.55
CA SER A 166 15.70 -20.59 -4.31
C SER A 166 15.79 -19.30 -3.49
N THR A 167 14.93 -18.33 -3.76
CA THR A 167 14.81 -17.12 -2.95
C THR A 167 13.83 -17.38 -1.80
N ILE A 168 14.37 -17.55 -0.59
CA ILE A 168 13.59 -17.73 0.64
C ILE A 168 13.59 -16.42 1.42
N PHE A 169 12.44 -15.87 1.81
CA PHE A 169 12.41 -14.54 2.43
C PHE A 169 11.20 -14.33 3.35
N PHE A 170 11.24 -13.30 4.20
CA PHE A 170 10.06 -12.81 4.93
C PHE A 170 9.28 -11.83 4.06
N GLN A 171 7.97 -11.98 3.97
CA GLN A 171 7.10 -11.12 3.14
C GLN A 171 7.30 -9.62 3.44
N SER A 172 7.43 -9.25 4.72
CA SER A 172 7.71 -7.88 5.17
C SER A 172 9.03 -7.26 4.70
N HIS A 173 9.99 -8.07 4.22
CA HIS A 173 11.26 -7.55 3.69
C HIS A 173 11.11 -6.84 2.34
N ALA A 174 10.05 -7.15 1.58
CA ALA A 174 9.75 -6.51 0.30
C ALA A 174 8.51 -5.59 0.45
N PRO A 175 8.69 -4.27 0.68
CA PRO A 175 7.56 -3.35 0.89
C PRO A 175 6.59 -3.27 -0.30
N GLN A 176 7.02 -3.72 -1.49
CA GLN A 176 6.22 -3.79 -2.70
C GLN A 176 4.98 -4.68 -2.55
N HIS A 177 5.01 -5.71 -1.67
CA HIS A 177 3.82 -6.51 -1.35
C HIS A 177 2.66 -5.63 -0.87
N SER A 178 2.91 -4.77 0.11
CA SER A 178 1.91 -3.86 0.68
C SER A 178 1.48 -2.77 -0.30
N GLU A 179 2.43 -2.23 -1.07
CA GLU A 179 2.14 -1.20 -2.08
C GLU A 179 1.22 -1.74 -3.18
N LEU A 180 1.56 -2.90 -3.75
CA LEU A 180 0.72 -3.54 -4.75
C LEU A 180 -0.62 -3.98 -4.17
N ALA A 181 -0.67 -4.48 -2.93
CA ALA A 181 -1.93 -4.81 -2.28
C ALA A 181 -2.88 -3.60 -2.20
N TRP A 182 -2.35 -2.41 -1.90
CA TRP A 182 -3.16 -1.19 -1.92
C TRP A 182 -3.68 -0.87 -3.33
N ILE A 183 -2.80 -0.91 -4.34
CA ILE A 183 -3.20 -0.66 -5.74
C ILE A 183 -4.29 -1.64 -6.17
N LEU A 184 -4.11 -2.94 -5.93
CA LEU A 184 -5.09 -3.98 -6.27
C LEU A 184 -6.39 -3.83 -5.48
N SER A 185 -6.36 -3.29 -4.26
CA SER A 185 -7.57 -3.06 -3.48
C SER A 185 -8.53 -2.05 -4.13
N THR A 186 -8.00 -1.13 -4.94
CA THR A 186 -8.82 -0.12 -5.65
C THR A 186 -9.63 -0.69 -6.82
N ILE A 187 -9.22 -1.85 -7.33
CA ILE A 187 -9.92 -2.58 -8.41
C ILE A 187 -10.66 -3.82 -7.89
N ALA A 188 -10.38 -4.26 -6.66
CA ALA A 188 -10.99 -5.42 -6.06
C ALA A 188 -12.47 -5.18 -5.72
N SER A 189 -13.34 -6.07 -6.20
CA SER A 189 -14.76 -6.02 -5.87
C SER A 189 -15.03 -6.50 -4.45
N THR A 190 -15.56 -5.61 -3.60
CA THR A 190 -16.05 -5.96 -2.25
C THR A 190 -17.11 -7.07 -2.28
N GLY A 191 -17.95 -7.08 -3.32
CA GLY A 191 -18.94 -8.13 -3.54
C GLY A 191 -18.29 -9.50 -3.80
N TYR A 192 -17.17 -9.55 -4.53
CA TYR A 192 -16.44 -10.80 -4.74
C TYR A 192 -15.84 -11.30 -3.42
N LEU A 193 -15.14 -10.43 -2.68
CA LEU A 193 -14.56 -10.76 -1.37
C LEU A 193 -15.61 -11.26 -0.37
N SER A 194 -16.80 -10.65 -0.36
CA SER A 194 -17.90 -11.05 0.52
C SER A 194 -18.41 -12.48 0.30
N ARG A 195 -18.26 -13.01 -0.93
CA ARG A 195 -18.69 -14.37 -1.29
C ARG A 195 -17.65 -15.43 -0.97
N MET A 196 -16.41 -15.06 -0.68
CA MET A 196 -15.39 -16.01 -0.26
C MET A 196 -15.76 -16.60 1.10
N THR A 197 -15.60 -17.91 1.28
CA THR A 197 -16.02 -18.63 2.49
C THR A 197 -14.95 -18.65 3.59
N GLN A 198 -13.69 -18.36 3.25
CA GLN A 198 -12.56 -18.53 4.18
C GLN A 198 -12.63 -17.60 5.40
N TRP A 199 -13.07 -16.35 5.26
CA TRP A 199 -13.23 -15.44 6.40
C TRP A 199 -14.38 -15.87 7.32
N LYS A 200 -15.43 -16.50 6.77
CA LYS A 200 -16.55 -17.05 7.54
C LYS A 200 -16.09 -18.22 8.40
N SER A 201 -15.38 -19.17 7.78
CA SER A 201 -14.81 -20.32 8.48
C SER A 201 -13.82 -19.89 9.58
N LYS A 202 -12.95 -18.91 9.32
CA LYS A 202 -12.00 -18.38 10.32
C LYS A 202 -12.65 -17.66 11.50
N LEU A 203 -13.88 -17.17 11.34
CA LEU A 203 -14.66 -16.55 12.42
C LEU A 203 -15.68 -17.52 13.04
N GLU A 204 -15.66 -18.80 12.64
CA GLU A 204 -16.63 -19.83 13.04
C GLU A 204 -18.08 -19.40 12.76
N LEU A 205 -18.30 -18.64 11.69
CA LEU A 205 -19.61 -18.19 11.26
C LEU A 205 -20.26 -19.24 10.35
N PRO A 206 -21.59 -19.42 10.40
CA PRO A 206 -22.29 -20.30 9.48
C PRO A 206 -22.12 -19.83 8.02
N ASP A 207 -22.13 -20.77 7.07
CA ASP A 207 -21.84 -20.50 5.65
C ASP A 207 -22.79 -19.46 5.02
N ASN A 208 -24.02 -19.36 5.53
CA ASN A 208 -25.03 -18.40 5.11
C ASN A 208 -24.83 -16.98 5.70
N ALA A 209 -23.85 -16.78 6.59
CA ALA A 209 -23.60 -15.48 7.19
C ALA A 209 -23.23 -14.45 6.12
N THR A 210 -23.90 -13.30 6.18
CA THR A 210 -23.64 -12.14 5.33
C THR A 210 -22.82 -11.10 6.09
N LEU A 211 -22.14 -10.19 5.37
CA LEU A 211 -21.41 -9.06 5.98
C LEU A 211 -22.24 -8.22 6.97
N ASN A 212 -23.57 -8.22 6.82
CA ASN A 212 -24.51 -7.47 7.64
C ASN A 212 -25.02 -8.24 8.86
N SER A 213 -24.54 -9.47 9.13
CA SER A 213 -24.90 -10.13 10.39
C SER A 213 -24.12 -9.49 11.54
N ASP A 214 -24.79 -9.23 12.66
CA ASP A 214 -24.19 -8.56 13.82
C ASP A 214 -22.89 -9.25 14.28
N ALA A 215 -22.88 -10.60 14.25
CA ALA A 215 -21.70 -11.41 14.58
C ALA A 215 -20.53 -11.22 13.60
N ALA A 216 -20.79 -10.97 12.31
CA ALA A 216 -19.75 -10.66 11.34
C ALA A 216 -19.25 -9.23 11.52
N THR A 217 -20.14 -8.26 11.75
CA THR A 217 -19.77 -6.83 11.86
C THR A 217 -18.90 -6.55 13.10
N GLU A 218 -19.11 -7.25 14.20
CA GLU A 218 -18.34 -7.06 15.44
C GLU A 218 -16.95 -7.74 15.40
N ARG A 219 -16.84 -8.91 14.75
CA ARG A 219 -15.63 -9.75 14.79
C ARG A 219 -14.73 -9.62 13.55
N LEU A 220 -15.30 -9.27 12.40
CA LEU A 220 -14.55 -9.19 11.14
C LEU A 220 -13.72 -7.91 11.06
N LYS A 221 -12.40 -8.07 11.10
CA LYS A 221 -11.46 -6.97 10.85
C LYS A 221 -11.17 -6.84 9.35
N LEU A 222 -10.89 -5.62 8.91
CA LEU A 222 -10.55 -5.32 7.50
C LEU A 222 -9.44 -6.22 6.97
N GLY A 223 -8.37 -6.44 7.73
CA GLY A 223 -7.25 -7.30 7.29
C GLY A 223 -7.67 -8.75 7.01
N LEU A 224 -8.56 -9.33 7.82
CA LEU A 224 -9.09 -10.68 7.58
C LEU A 224 -10.06 -10.71 6.39
N PHE A 225 -10.71 -9.60 6.08
CA PHE A 225 -11.55 -9.49 4.90
C PHE A 225 -10.76 -9.26 3.60
N SER A 226 -9.67 -8.48 3.67
CA SER A 226 -8.91 -8.04 2.50
C SER A 226 -7.64 -8.86 2.23
N TYR A 227 -7.25 -9.81 3.08
CA TYR A 227 -6.05 -10.62 2.84
C TYR A 227 -6.02 -11.34 1.48
N PRO A 228 -7.14 -11.73 0.82
CA PRO A 228 -7.06 -12.30 -0.52
C PRO A 228 -6.49 -11.31 -1.55
N VAL A 229 -6.64 -10.00 -1.34
CA VAL A 229 -6.00 -8.96 -2.15
C VAL A 229 -4.49 -8.91 -1.89
N LEU A 230 -4.08 -9.02 -0.62
CA LEU A 230 -2.66 -9.13 -0.27
C LEU A 230 -2.03 -10.40 -0.86
N GLN A 231 -2.73 -11.53 -0.79
CA GLN A 231 -2.30 -12.80 -1.40
C GLN A 231 -2.14 -12.67 -2.93
N ALA A 232 -3.04 -11.95 -3.60
CA ALA A 232 -2.89 -11.64 -5.01
C ALA A 232 -1.66 -10.76 -5.28
N ALA A 233 -1.42 -9.74 -4.45
CA ALA A 233 -0.22 -8.91 -4.55
C ALA A 233 1.06 -9.73 -4.38
N ASP A 234 1.09 -10.68 -3.44
CA ASP A 234 2.25 -11.54 -3.19
C ASP A 234 2.65 -12.36 -4.42
N VAL A 235 1.66 -12.88 -5.14
CA VAL A 235 1.89 -13.67 -6.35
C VAL A 235 2.29 -12.76 -7.52
N LEU A 236 1.58 -11.65 -7.70
CA LEU A 236 1.72 -10.79 -8.88
C LEU A 236 2.97 -9.91 -8.85
N VAL A 237 3.42 -9.48 -7.66
CA VAL A 237 4.61 -8.62 -7.52
C VAL A 237 5.90 -9.35 -7.92
N HIS A 238 5.91 -10.68 -7.91
CA HIS A 238 7.04 -11.48 -8.38
C HIS A 238 6.92 -11.94 -9.84
N GLY A 239 5.80 -11.62 -10.50
CA GLY A 239 5.53 -12.12 -11.85
C GLY A 239 5.36 -13.63 -11.90
N ALA A 240 4.79 -14.24 -10.85
CA ALA A 240 4.64 -15.68 -10.77
C ALA A 240 3.73 -16.24 -11.87
N THR A 241 4.23 -17.22 -12.61
CA THR A 241 3.47 -17.97 -13.62
C THR A 241 2.82 -19.21 -13.03
N ILE A 242 3.40 -19.77 -11.96
CA ILE A 242 2.93 -20.98 -11.29
C ILE A 242 2.85 -20.72 -9.78
N VAL A 243 1.74 -21.13 -9.18
CA VAL A 243 1.54 -21.06 -7.72
C VAL A 243 1.11 -22.45 -7.21
N PRO A 244 1.98 -23.18 -6.51
CA PRO A 244 1.62 -24.45 -5.91
C PRO A 244 0.77 -24.18 -4.67
N VAL A 245 -0.50 -24.54 -4.75
CA VAL A 245 -1.47 -24.36 -3.67
C VAL A 245 -2.31 -25.62 -3.46
N GLY A 246 -2.84 -25.77 -2.25
CA GLY A 246 -3.87 -26.77 -1.98
C GLY A 246 -5.22 -26.39 -2.59
N GLU A 247 -6.10 -27.37 -2.74
CA GLU A 247 -7.44 -27.21 -3.32
C GLU A 247 -8.27 -26.11 -2.63
N ASP A 248 -8.15 -26.00 -1.30
CA ASP A 248 -8.83 -24.99 -0.47
C ASP A 248 -8.49 -23.54 -0.86
N GLN A 249 -7.35 -23.31 -1.54
CA GLN A 249 -6.84 -21.99 -1.93
C GLN A 249 -7.02 -21.69 -3.43
N SER A 250 -7.61 -22.62 -4.20
CA SER A 250 -7.87 -22.44 -5.64
C SER A 250 -8.72 -21.19 -5.93
N GLN A 251 -9.73 -20.92 -5.11
CA GLN A 251 -10.59 -19.74 -5.23
C GLN A 251 -9.80 -18.42 -5.14
N HIS A 252 -8.75 -18.36 -4.32
CA HIS A 252 -7.91 -17.17 -4.16
C HIS A 252 -6.98 -16.95 -5.34
N ILE A 253 -6.47 -18.03 -5.94
CA ILE A 253 -5.67 -17.92 -7.16
C ILE A 253 -6.53 -17.48 -8.35
N GLU A 254 -7.77 -17.97 -8.47
CA GLU A 254 -8.69 -17.45 -9.50
C GLU A 254 -9.03 -15.97 -9.26
N PHE A 255 -9.16 -15.55 -8.01
CA PHE A 255 -9.31 -14.13 -7.68
C PHE A 255 -8.06 -13.31 -8.07
N ALA A 256 -6.85 -13.80 -7.81
CA ALA A 256 -5.61 -13.15 -8.25
C ALA A 256 -5.55 -13.04 -9.79
N ARG A 257 -5.95 -14.07 -10.53
CA ARG A 257 -6.09 -14.04 -12.00
C ARG A 257 -7.12 -13.00 -12.45
N SER A 258 -8.25 -12.91 -11.78
CA SER A 258 -9.27 -11.89 -12.07
C SER A 258 -8.76 -10.47 -11.82
N LEU A 259 -7.97 -10.26 -10.77
CA LEU A 259 -7.35 -8.97 -10.47
C LEU A 259 -6.29 -8.59 -11.50
N ALA A 260 -5.44 -9.53 -11.91
CA ALA A 260 -4.44 -9.30 -12.97
C ALA A 260 -5.11 -8.88 -14.29
N ARG A 261 -6.16 -9.61 -14.72
CA ARG A 261 -6.97 -9.24 -15.90
C ARG A 261 -7.60 -7.87 -15.78
N SER A 262 -8.20 -7.57 -14.63
CA SER A 262 -8.84 -6.28 -14.38
C SER A 262 -7.85 -5.12 -14.40
N PHE A 263 -6.67 -5.32 -13.81
CA PHE A 263 -5.57 -4.36 -13.82
C PHE A 263 -5.09 -4.10 -15.25
N ASN A 264 -4.78 -5.16 -16.00
CA ASN A 264 -4.32 -5.03 -17.39
C ASN A 264 -5.38 -4.36 -18.29
N ALA A 265 -6.67 -4.63 -18.06
CA ALA A 265 -7.75 -3.95 -18.78
C ALA A 265 -7.87 -2.46 -18.43
N HIS A 266 -7.64 -2.07 -17.17
CA HIS A 266 -7.77 -0.68 -16.72
C HIS A 266 -6.52 0.16 -17.04
N TYR A 267 -5.33 -0.37 -16.80
CA TYR A 267 -4.06 0.36 -16.84
C TYR A 267 -3.09 -0.13 -17.92
N GLY A 268 -3.31 -1.34 -18.48
CA GLY A 268 -2.34 -1.97 -19.36
C GLY A 268 -2.24 -1.35 -20.76
N GLY A 269 -3.20 -0.53 -21.19
CA GLY A 269 -3.15 0.13 -22.50
C GLY A 269 -3.02 -0.84 -23.69
N GLY A 270 -3.50 -2.08 -23.54
CA GLY A 270 -3.33 -3.17 -24.51
C GLY A 270 -2.11 -4.07 -24.27
N GLN A 271 -1.28 -3.77 -23.28
CA GLN A 271 -0.15 -4.59 -22.83
C GLN A 271 -0.48 -5.41 -21.58
N SER A 272 0.14 -6.60 -21.47
CA SER A 272 0.01 -7.46 -20.29
C SER A 272 1.07 -7.09 -19.25
N VAL A 273 0.76 -6.14 -18.38
CA VAL A 273 1.68 -5.65 -17.33
C VAL A 273 1.82 -6.68 -16.20
N LEU A 274 0.70 -7.23 -15.73
CA LEU A 274 0.64 -8.32 -14.76
C LEU A 274 0.44 -9.65 -15.46
N LEU A 275 1.19 -10.68 -15.05
CA LEU A 275 1.03 -12.04 -15.55
C LEU A 275 -0.11 -12.74 -14.82
N GLU A 276 -0.88 -13.55 -15.54
CA GLU A 276 -1.94 -14.36 -14.93
C GLU A 276 -1.36 -15.66 -14.36
N PRO A 277 -1.36 -15.86 -13.02
CA PRO A 277 -0.79 -17.05 -12.42
C PRO A 277 -1.62 -18.29 -12.73
N LYS A 278 -0.99 -19.43 -12.91
CA LYS A 278 -1.65 -20.75 -12.98
C LYS A 278 -1.53 -21.45 -11.63
N SER A 279 -2.62 -22.01 -11.13
CA SER A 279 -2.56 -22.87 -9.96
C SER A 279 -1.97 -24.22 -10.34
N ALA A 280 -0.87 -24.60 -9.70
CA ALA A 280 -0.43 -25.99 -9.68
C ALA A 280 -1.07 -26.66 -8.46
N ILE A 281 -2.07 -27.49 -8.69
CA ILE A 281 -2.70 -28.23 -7.59
C ILE A 281 -1.67 -29.25 -7.11
N SER A 282 -1.16 -29.03 -5.90
CA SER A 282 -0.40 -30.07 -5.23
C SER A 282 -1.38 -31.19 -4.87
N PRO A 283 -1.08 -32.47 -5.14
CA PRO A 283 -1.87 -33.57 -4.61
C PRO A 283 -1.83 -33.46 -3.08
N ALA A 284 -2.87 -32.86 -2.51
CA ALA A 284 -2.90 -32.51 -1.10
C ALA A 284 -3.00 -33.80 -0.30
N LYS A 285 -1.86 -34.28 0.18
CA LYS A 285 -1.74 -35.45 1.06
C LYS A 285 -2.38 -35.09 2.41
N ARG A 286 -3.67 -35.41 2.59
CA ARG A 286 -4.46 -35.07 3.78
C ARG A 286 -4.10 -35.99 4.96
N VAL A 287 -3.06 -35.62 5.70
CA VAL A 287 -2.71 -36.32 6.95
C VAL A 287 -3.66 -35.93 8.08
N MET A 288 -4.32 -36.93 8.68
CA MET A 288 -5.28 -36.73 9.78
C MET A 288 -4.59 -36.77 11.16
N SER A 289 -5.31 -36.34 12.19
CA SER A 289 -4.83 -36.39 13.57
C SER A 289 -4.70 -37.84 14.05
N LEU A 290 -3.66 -38.10 14.85
CA LEU A 290 -3.45 -39.41 15.48
C LEU A 290 -4.47 -39.72 16.59
N ARG A 291 -5.16 -38.71 17.12
CA ARG A 291 -6.14 -38.87 18.21
C ARG A 291 -7.58 -38.85 17.71
N ASP A 292 -7.85 -38.00 16.74
CA ASP A 292 -9.16 -37.87 16.10
C ASP A 292 -9.00 -37.99 14.59
N PRO A 293 -9.05 -39.22 14.02
CA PRO A 293 -8.84 -39.45 12.60
C PRO A 293 -9.84 -38.75 11.68
N SER A 294 -10.96 -38.25 12.22
CA SER A 294 -11.94 -37.46 11.45
C SER A 294 -11.48 -36.03 11.18
N LYS A 295 -10.49 -35.53 11.94
CA LYS A 295 -9.98 -34.17 11.83
C LYS A 295 -8.58 -34.14 11.23
N LYS A 296 -8.35 -33.16 10.36
CA LYS A 296 -7.03 -32.86 9.81
C LYS A 296 -6.04 -32.53 10.94
N MET A 297 -4.79 -32.97 10.80
CA MET A 297 -3.74 -32.60 11.74
C MET A 297 -3.61 -31.07 11.81
N SER A 298 -3.70 -30.51 13.03
CA SER A 298 -3.67 -29.07 13.27
C SER A 298 -2.68 -28.70 14.36
N LYS A 299 -1.98 -27.58 14.14
CA LYS A 299 -1.08 -26.96 15.12
C LYS A 299 -1.81 -26.39 16.34
N SER A 300 -3.06 -25.96 16.17
CA SER A 300 -3.86 -25.35 17.23
C SER A 300 -4.58 -26.36 18.13
N HIS A 301 -4.50 -27.66 17.84
CA HIS A 301 -5.14 -28.67 18.67
C HIS A 301 -4.50 -28.70 20.07
N ALA A 302 -5.31 -28.73 21.12
CA ALA A 302 -4.85 -28.63 22.51
C ALA A 302 -3.91 -29.78 22.89
N ASP A 303 -4.23 -31.01 22.46
CA ASP A 303 -3.39 -32.19 22.71
C ASP A 303 -2.16 -32.24 21.76
N PRO A 304 -0.91 -32.14 22.26
CA PRO A 304 0.29 -32.30 21.45
C PRO A 304 0.46 -33.70 20.86
N LYS A 305 -0.14 -34.73 21.45
CA LYS A 305 -0.09 -36.12 20.95
C LYS A 305 -0.96 -36.33 19.70
N SER A 306 -1.79 -35.34 19.35
CA SER A 306 -2.62 -35.35 18.14
C SER A 306 -1.83 -35.16 16.85
N ARG A 307 -0.57 -34.68 16.94
CA ARG A 307 0.29 -34.29 15.81
C ARG A 307 1.75 -34.70 16.03
N ILE A 308 2.45 -34.96 14.93
CA ILE A 308 3.90 -35.18 14.92
C ILE A 308 4.57 -33.91 14.41
N LEU A 309 5.44 -33.30 15.22
CA LEU A 309 6.29 -32.20 14.79
C LEU A 309 7.53 -32.78 14.10
N ILE A 310 8.02 -32.11 13.06
CA ILE A 310 9.22 -32.59 12.35
C ILE A 310 10.51 -32.49 13.19
N THR A 311 10.46 -31.78 14.32
CA THR A 311 11.55 -31.68 15.30
C THR A 311 11.37 -32.60 16.50
N ASP A 312 10.32 -33.44 16.54
CA ASP A 312 10.14 -34.40 17.63
C ASP A 312 11.32 -35.37 17.70
N THR A 313 11.71 -35.78 18.90
CA THR A 313 12.69 -36.85 19.14
C THR A 313 12.15 -38.19 18.61
N GLU A 314 13.04 -39.15 18.33
CA GLU A 314 12.62 -40.52 17.98
C GLU A 314 11.68 -41.12 19.04
N ALA A 315 11.98 -40.91 20.31
CA ALA A 315 11.17 -41.40 21.43
C ALA A 315 9.77 -40.77 21.43
N GLU A 316 9.65 -39.47 21.15
CA GLU A 316 8.37 -38.78 21.05
C GLU A 316 7.56 -39.25 19.83
N ILE A 317 8.18 -39.42 18.67
CA ILE A 317 7.52 -39.94 17.46
C ILE A 317 6.97 -41.33 17.76
N ARG A 318 7.78 -42.24 18.31
CA ARG A 318 7.34 -43.59 18.71
C ARG A 318 6.18 -43.54 19.69
N ALA A 319 6.27 -42.71 20.73
CA ALA A 319 5.21 -42.59 21.74
C ALA A 319 3.89 -42.07 21.14
N LYS A 320 3.97 -41.09 20.22
CA LYS A 320 2.79 -40.50 19.55
C LYS A 320 2.13 -41.49 18.60
N VAL A 321 2.91 -42.18 17.75
CA VAL A 321 2.40 -43.18 16.80
C VAL A 321 1.86 -44.40 17.53
N LYS A 322 2.55 -44.90 18.56
CA LYS A 322 2.06 -45.99 19.41
C LYS A 322 0.70 -45.64 20.04
N GLY A 323 0.57 -44.40 20.50
CA GLY A 323 -0.65 -43.85 21.07
C GLY A 323 -1.75 -43.49 20.06
N ALA A 324 -1.56 -43.68 18.75
CA ALA A 324 -2.55 -43.35 17.74
C ALA A 324 -3.83 -44.19 17.90
N VAL A 325 -4.99 -43.57 17.70
CA VAL A 325 -6.30 -44.24 17.82
C VAL A 325 -6.51 -45.15 16.60
N THR A 326 -6.82 -46.40 16.88
CA THR A 326 -7.18 -47.44 15.90
C THR A 326 -8.48 -48.12 16.34
N ASP A 327 -9.12 -48.85 15.44
CA ASP A 327 -10.32 -49.65 15.75
C ASP A 327 -9.98 -50.93 16.55
N ASN A 328 -10.98 -51.81 16.73
CA ASN A 328 -10.85 -53.11 17.39
C ASN A 328 -10.77 -54.30 16.42
N GLU A 329 -10.87 -54.08 15.11
CA GLU A 329 -10.85 -55.17 14.10
C GLU A 329 -9.43 -55.72 13.88
N PRO A 330 -9.22 -57.04 13.74
CA PRO A 330 -7.88 -57.59 13.50
C PRO A 330 -7.31 -57.19 12.13
N GLY A 331 -5.98 -57.29 11.99
CA GLY A 331 -5.26 -57.00 10.75
C GLY A 331 -5.25 -55.54 10.32
N ILE A 332 -4.61 -55.29 9.18
CA ILE A 332 -4.50 -53.98 8.53
C ILE A 332 -5.35 -54.00 7.25
N SER A 333 -6.28 -53.06 7.12
CA SER A 333 -7.03 -52.84 5.88
C SER A 333 -7.22 -51.34 5.66
N TYR A 334 -7.41 -50.94 4.40
CA TYR A 334 -7.65 -49.55 4.03
C TYR A 334 -9.14 -49.32 3.79
N ASP A 335 -9.78 -48.65 4.75
CA ASP A 335 -11.14 -48.14 4.61
C ASP A 335 -11.26 -46.81 5.38
N PRO A 336 -11.15 -45.67 4.70
CA PRO A 336 -11.24 -44.36 5.35
C PRO A 336 -12.58 -44.06 6.02
N LYS A 337 -13.66 -44.77 5.68
CA LYS A 337 -15.00 -44.54 6.26
C LYS A 337 -15.21 -45.34 7.52
N THR A 338 -14.87 -46.63 7.51
CA THR A 338 -15.11 -47.54 8.65
C THR A 338 -13.90 -47.65 9.57
N ARG A 339 -12.68 -47.57 9.03
CA ARG A 339 -11.41 -47.69 9.74
C ARG A 339 -10.50 -46.47 9.53
N PRO A 340 -10.93 -45.26 9.91
CA PRO A 340 -10.20 -44.03 9.58
C PRO A 340 -8.83 -43.95 10.26
N GLY A 341 -8.67 -44.52 11.46
CA GLY A 341 -7.38 -44.51 12.18
C GLY A 341 -6.31 -45.37 11.52
N VAL A 342 -6.67 -46.60 11.12
CA VAL A 342 -5.75 -47.50 10.40
C VAL A 342 -5.43 -46.96 9.01
N SER A 343 -6.45 -46.47 8.30
CA SER A 343 -6.29 -45.86 6.98
C SER A 343 -5.37 -44.65 7.00
N ASN A 344 -5.46 -43.79 8.02
CA ASN A 344 -4.53 -42.67 8.21
C ASN A 344 -3.08 -43.14 8.40
N LEU A 345 -2.84 -44.24 9.11
CA LEU A 345 -1.48 -44.80 9.26
C LEU A 345 -0.93 -45.38 7.94
N VAL A 346 -1.78 -46.04 7.15
CA VAL A 346 -1.43 -46.52 5.80
C VAL A 346 -1.10 -45.35 4.87
N GLU A 347 -1.90 -44.29 4.89
CA GLU A 347 -1.63 -43.07 4.12
C GLU A 347 -0.32 -42.40 4.52
N ILE A 348 -0.06 -42.29 5.84
CA ILE A 348 1.21 -41.77 6.34
C ILE A 348 2.37 -42.62 5.83
N LEU A 349 2.29 -43.96 5.96
CA LEU A 349 3.32 -44.88 5.49
C LEU A 349 3.61 -44.65 4.01
N LYS A 350 2.58 -44.74 3.16
CA LYS A 350 2.65 -44.48 1.72
C LYS A 350 3.36 -43.18 1.41
N HIS A 351 2.98 -42.11 2.08
CA HIS A 351 3.48 -40.78 1.77
C HIS A 351 4.90 -40.54 2.26
N VAL A 352 5.29 -41.15 3.36
CA VAL A 352 6.65 -41.08 3.91
C VAL A 352 7.61 -41.87 3.02
N THR A 353 7.25 -43.11 2.67
CA THR A 353 8.08 -44.02 1.84
C THR A 353 8.08 -43.68 0.35
N GLN A 354 7.17 -42.80 -0.11
CA GLN A 354 6.95 -42.51 -1.54
C GLN A 354 6.48 -43.72 -2.34
N ASN A 355 5.76 -44.65 -1.71
CA ASN A 355 5.22 -45.79 -2.44
C ASN A 355 4.14 -45.30 -3.43
N GLU A 356 4.33 -45.63 -4.71
CA GLU A 356 3.39 -45.30 -5.80
C GLU A 356 2.16 -46.23 -5.81
N GLU A 357 2.23 -47.36 -5.11
CA GLU A 357 1.13 -48.31 -5.00
C GLU A 357 -0.12 -47.72 -4.33
N SER A 358 -1.27 -48.35 -4.59
CA SER A 358 -2.54 -47.99 -3.97
C SER A 358 -2.50 -48.22 -2.46
N CYS A 359 -3.29 -47.46 -1.69
CA CYS A 359 -3.35 -47.64 -0.24
C CYS A 359 -3.88 -49.03 0.12
N GLU A 360 -4.75 -49.58 -0.73
CA GLU A 360 -5.30 -50.92 -0.66
C GLU A 360 -4.20 -51.98 -0.83
N SER A 361 -3.26 -51.79 -1.76
CA SER A 361 -2.11 -52.70 -1.95
C SER A 361 -1.21 -52.72 -0.72
N ILE A 362 -0.86 -51.53 -0.21
CA ILE A 362 0.00 -51.38 0.97
C ILE A 362 -0.67 -51.99 2.21
N ALA A 363 -1.98 -51.78 2.38
CA ALA A 363 -2.71 -52.41 3.47
C ALA A 363 -2.74 -53.93 3.36
N LYS A 364 -2.89 -54.48 2.14
CA LYS A 364 -2.88 -55.91 1.86
C LYS A 364 -1.51 -56.56 2.12
N GLU A 365 -0.42 -55.89 1.74
CA GLU A 365 0.94 -56.33 2.04
C GLU A 365 1.18 -56.48 3.55
N HIS A 366 0.55 -55.61 4.33
CA HIS A 366 0.68 -55.57 5.79
C HIS A 366 -0.51 -56.20 6.55
N GLU A 367 -1.40 -56.93 5.87
CA GLU A 367 -2.64 -57.47 6.43
C GLU A 367 -2.39 -58.38 7.65
N ALA A 368 -1.31 -59.18 7.59
CA ALA A 368 -0.91 -60.12 8.63
C ALA A 368 -0.27 -59.46 9.86
N LEU A 369 0.09 -58.18 9.80
CA LEU A 369 0.72 -57.49 10.92
C LEU A 369 -0.30 -57.13 12.01
N SER A 370 0.14 -57.23 13.26
CA SER A 370 -0.60 -56.63 14.37
C SER A 370 -0.57 -55.11 14.25
N LYS A 371 -1.61 -54.41 14.74
CA LYS A 371 -1.65 -52.94 14.77
C LYS A 371 -0.47 -52.32 15.50
N ASN A 372 0.04 -52.97 16.55
CA ASN A 372 1.19 -52.47 17.29
C ASN A 372 2.46 -52.57 16.44
N SER A 373 2.69 -53.72 15.79
CA SER A 373 3.82 -53.90 14.86
C SER A 373 3.73 -52.94 13.66
N PHE A 374 2.53 -52.71 13.13
CA PHE A 374 2.33 -51.74 12.05
C PHE A 374 2.62 -50.30 12.50
N LYS A 375 2.20 -49.92 13.71
CA LYS A 375 2.54 -48.61 14.30
C LYS A 375 4.05 -48.45 14.51
N GLU A 376 4.76 -49.51 14.89
CA GLU A 376 6.23 -49.49 15.01
C GLU A 376 6.89 -49.26 13.66
N LEU A 377 6.47 -49.99 12.62
CA LEU A 377 6.93 -49.79 11.25
C LEU A 377 6.70 -48.35 10.77
N VAL A 378 5.49 -47.82 10.97
CA VAL A 378 5.15 -46.44 10.59
C VAL A 378 6.03 -45.44 11.34
N ALA A 379 6.30 -45.66 12.63
CA ALA A 379 7.18 -44.80 13.40
C ALA A 379 8.62 -44.83 12.87
N ASP A 380 9.15 -46.01 12.51
CA ASP A 380 10.50 -46.17 11.95
C ASP A 380 10.66 -45.42 10.62
N GLU A 381 9.67 -45.52 9.73
CA GLU A 381 9.71 -44.80 8.45
C GLU A 381 9.61 -43.28 8.64
N ILE A 382 8.79 -42.80 9.59
CA ILE A 382 8.72 -41.36 9.90
C ILE A 382 10.06 -40.86 10.45
N ILE A 383 10.68 -41.62 11.36
CA ILE A 383 12.00 -41.28 11.92
C ILE A 383 13.03 -41.19 10.79
N ARG A 384 13.07 -42.18 9.90
CA ARG A 384 13.99 -42.18 8.75
C ARG A 384 13.79 -40.98 7.83
N ALA A 385 12.54 -40.57 7.59
CA ALA A 385 12.25 -39.42 6.74
C ALA A 385 12.55 -38.07 7.40
N CYS A 386 12.56 -38.00 8.74
CA CYS A 386 12.93 -36.82 9.51
C CYS A 386 14.39 -36.83 9.98
N ASP A 387 15.17 -37.83 9.57
CA ASP A 387 16.56 -37.99 10.00
C ASP A 387 17.42 -36.76 9.64
N GLY A 388 18.28 -36.34 10.57
CA GLY A 388 19.11 -35.14 10.48
C GLY A 388 18.37 -33.79 10.47
N PHE A 389 17.05 -33.77 10.30
CA PHE A 389 16.28 -32.52 10.23
C PHE A 389 16.37 -31.74 11.55
N ARG A 390 16.18 -32.45 12.67
CA ARG A 390 16.16 -31.84 14.01
C ARG A 390 17.50 -31.19 14.34
N ASP A 391 18.60 -31.90 14.14
CA ASP A 391 19.94 -31.40 14.44
C ASP A 391 20.25 -30.15 13.59
N ARG A 392 19.87 -30.19 12.31
CA ARG A 392 20.01 -29.04 11.41
C ARG A 392 19.15 -27.85 11.86
N PHE A 393 17.92 -28.10 12.28
CA PHE A 393 17.03 -27.07 12.80
C PHE A 393 17.57 -26.44 14.08
N GLU A 394 18.00 -27.25 15.05
CA GLU A 394 18.57 -26.79 16.31
C GLU A 394 19.85 -25.99 16.07
N TYR A 395 20.73 -26.45 15.19
CA TYR A 395 21.93 -25.72 14.75
C TYR A 395 21.59 -24.33 14.19
N LEU A 396 20.64 -24.26 13.25
CA LEU A 396 20.23 -22.99 12.62
C LEU A 396 19.58 -22.02 13.62
N ARG A 397 18.91 -22.54 14.65
CA ARG A 397 18.22 -21.73 15.66
C ARG A 397 19.11 -21.20 16.77
N GLN A 398 20.38 -21.63 16.83
CA GLN A 398 21.35 -21.09 17.77
C GLN A 398 21.45 -19.54 17.65
N PRO A 399 21.50 -18.80 18.77
CA PRO A 399 21.66 -17.35 18.73
C PRO A 399 22.92 -16.93 17.97
N GLY A 400 22.79 -15.99 17.03
CA GLY A 400 23.92 -15.48 16.23
C GLY A 400 24.43 -16.44 15.15
N ASN A 401 23.63 -17.45 14.76
CA ASN A 401 23.99 -18.33 13.64
C ASN A 401 24.09 -17.51 12.34
N LYS A 402 25.33 -17.31 11.87
CA LYS A 402 25.64 -16.51 10.68
C LYS A 402 25.03 -17.06 9.40
N GLU A 403 24.91 -18.38 9.28
CA GLU A 403 24.34 -19.01 8.10
C GLU A 403 22.86 -18.63 7.93
N MET A 404 22.07 -18.72 9.00
CA MET A 404 20.67 -18.31 8.99
C MET A 404 20.54 -16.81 8.71
N GLU A 405 21.35 -15.97 9.35
CA GLU A 405 21.30 -14.51 9.17
C GLU A 405 21.65 -14.08 7.75
N GLN A 406 22.72 -14.64 7.18
CA GLN A 406 23.12 -14.38 5.79
C GLN A 406 22.05 -14.84 4.80
N ALA A 407 21.45 -16.02 5.02
CA ALA A 407 20.36 -16.51 4.19
C ALA A 407 19.15 -15.55 4.22
N ILE A 408 18.78 -15.05 5.40
CA ILE A 408 17.66 -14.09 5.57
C ILE A 408 17.92 -12.78 4.81
N VAL A 409 19.14 -12.22 4.93
CA VAL A 409 19.51 -10.97 4.26
C VAL A 409 19.52 -11.15 2.74
N ARG A 410 20.23 -12.17 2.24
CA ARG A 410 20.30 -12.49 0.80
C ARG A 410 18.90 -12.69 0.21
N GLY A 411 18.07 -13.47 0.89
CA GLY A 411 16.71 -13.75 0.47
C GLY A 411 15.84 -12.49 0.38
N GLY A 412 15.92 -11.63 1.39
CA GLY A 412 15.22 -10.34 1.42
C GLY A 412 15.65 -9.40 0.30
N GLU A 413 16.96 -9.26 0.07
CA GLU A 413 17.51 -8.42 -1.01
C GLU A 413 17.10 -8.93 -2.40
N SER A 414 17.21 -10.24 -2.62
CA SER A 414 16.82 -10.90 -3.87
C SER A 414 15.32 -10.72 -4.17
N ALA A 415 14.46 -10.96 -3.18
CA ALA A 415 13.02 -10.78 -3.31
C ALA A 415 12.64 -9.31 -3.58
N LYS A 416 13.25 -8.38 -2.83
CA LYS A 416 13.02 -6.94 -2.98
C LYS A 416 13.45 -6.43 -4.36
N ALA A 417 14.58 -6.90 -4.88
CA ALA A 417 15.08 -6.50 -6.20
C ALA A 417 14.12 -6.95 -7.33
N ASN A 418 13.69 -8.21 -7.30
CA ASN A 418 12.71 -8.73 -8.27
C ASN A 418 11.36 -7.99 -8.15
N ALA A 419 10.85 -7.83 -6.93
CA ALA A 419 9.59 -7.15 -6.68
C ALA A 419 9.62 -5.67 -7.12
N ALA A 420 10.75 -4.98 -6.93
CA ALA A 420 10.94 -3.61 -7.40
C ALA A 420 10.82 -3.50 -8.92
N ALA A 421 11.47 -4.41 -9.67
CA ALA A 421 11.41 -4.40 -11.13
C ALA A 421 9.98 -4.60 -11.66
N VAL A 422 9.18 -5.44 -11.01
CA VAL A 422 7.75 -5.60 -11.37
C VAL A 422 6.96 -4.36 -10.97
N GLN A 423 7.18 -3.83 -9.77
CA GLN A 423 6.50 -2.64 -9.26
C GLN A 423 6.74 -1.41 -10.14
N ASP A 424 7.94 -1.24 -10.69
CA ASP A 424 8.23 -0.11 -11.59
C ASP A 424 7.45 -0.18 -12.90
N ARG A 425 7.22 -1.39 -13.43
CA ARG A 425 6.31 -1.58 -14.59
C ARG A 425 4.87 -1.24 -14.23
N ILE A 426 4.41 -1.64 -13.05
CA ILE A 426 3.07 -1.31 -12.54
C ILE A 426 2.90 0.20 -12.39
N ARG A 427 3.86 0.89 -11.75
CA ARG A 427 3.85 2.35 -11.59
C ARG A 427 3.85 3.06 -12.94
N SER A 428 4.66 2.59 -13.88
CA SER A 428 4.73 3.15 -15.24
C SER A 428 3.38 3.02 -15.96
N ALA A 429 2.70 1.88 -15.82
CA ALA A 429 1.38 1.65 -16.42
C ALA A 429 0.26 2.50 -15.80
N ILE A 430 0.30 2.74 -14.48
CA ILE A 430 -0.70 3.59 -13.81
C ILE A 430 -0.52 5.08 -14.17
N GLY A 431 0.70 5.50 -14.51
CA GLY A 431 1.07 6.90 -14.71
C GLY A 431 1.65 7.53 -13.43
N PRO A 432 2.04 8.82 -13.46
CA PRO A 432 2.87 9.44 -12.42
C PRO A 432 2.10 9.62 -11.09
N LEU A 433 2.08 8.57 -10.26
CA LEU A 433 1.79 8.65 -8.83
C LEU A 433 2.95 9.30 -8.04
N SER A 434 4.08 9.51 -8.70
CA SER A 434 5.09 10.50 -8.34
C SER A 434 5.44 11.23 -9.64
N PRO A 435 5.49 12.58 -9.69
CA PRO A 435 6.38 13.21 -10.67
C PRO A 435 7.74 12.54 -10.48
N THR A 436 8.39 12.17 -11.58
CA THR A 436 9.77 11.67 -11.59
C THR A 436 10.55 12.44 -10.53
N TYR A 437 10.90 11.76 -9.43
CA TYR A 437 11.75 12.31 -8.41
C TYR A 437 13.09 12.45 -9.10
N ASP A 438 13.29 13.59 -9.74
CA ASP A 438 14.50 13.89 -10.47
C ASP A 438 15.61 13.94 -9.44
N LYS A 439 16.38 12.85 -9.36
CA LYS A 439 17.48 12.69 -8.40
C LYS A 439 18.53 13.79 -8.55
N HIS A 440 18.49 14.56 -9.65
CA HIS A 440 19.34 15.74 -9.85
C HIS A 440 18.91 16.98 -9.06
N ILE A 441 17.72 17.04 -8.45
CA ILE A 441 17.26 18.23 -7.74
C ILE A 441 17.48 18.15 -6.21
N TYR A 442 17.70 16.96 -5.63
CA TYR A 442 18.04 16.85 -4.21
C TYR A 442 18.97 15.67 -3.90
N HIS A 443 20.28 15.90 -4.03
CA HIS A 443 21.31 15.31 -3.18
C HIS A 443 22.52 16.25 -3.15
N PRO A 444 22.84 16.90 -2.02
CA PRO A 444 24.21 16.90 -1.57
C PRO A 444 24.38 15.64 -0.73
N GLU A 445 25.14 14.69 -1.28
CA GLU A 445 25.76 13.63 -0.52
C GLU A 445 26.51 14.25 0.67
N ILE A 446 26.10 13.90 1.90
CA ILE A 446 26.96 14.09 3.06
C ILE A 446 27.92 12.91 3.05
N GLU A 447 28.87 12.94 2.12
CA GLU A 447 30.14 12.28 2.30
C GLU A 447 30.83 12.93 3.50
N ASN A 448 31.30 12.09 4.42
CA ASN A 448 32.19 12.50 5.51
C ASN A 448 33.55 12.96 4.94
N LYS A 449 33.60 14.15 4.34
CA LYS A 449 34.86 14.83 4.05
C LYS A 449 35.40 15.42 5.33
N ARG A 450 36.51 14.82 5.79
CA ARG A 450 37.41 15.35 6.82
C ARG A 450 37.55 16.86 6.67
N LEU A 451 37.05 17.60 7.66
CA LEU A 451 37.29 19.04 7.80
C LEU A 451 38.79 19.27 8.00
N SER A 452 39.47 19.67 6.92
CA SER A 452 40.74 20.37 7.01
C SER A 452 40.52 21.67 7.78
N LYS A 453 41.38 21.92 8.76
CA LYS A 453 41.39 23.10 9.65
C LYS A 453 41.17 24.40 8.88
N GLY A 454 39.98 25.00 9.04
CA GLY A 454 39.63 26.33 8.56
C GLY A 454 38.99 27.15 9.68
N LYS A 455 39.63 28.29 9.99
CA LYS A 455 39.35 29.36 10.98
C LYS A 455 38.06 29.32 11.81
N LYS A 456 38.25 29.49 13.14
CA LYS A 456 37.25 29.74 14.18
C LYS A 456 36.23 30.83 13.77
N GLY A 457 35.02 30.43 13.41
CA GLY A 457 33.81 31.24 13.48
C GLY A 457 32.93 30.75 14.64
N LEU A 458 32.40 31.67 15.45
CA LEU A 458 31.53 31.38 16.59
C LEU A 458 30.41 30.39 16.21
N LYS A 459 30.36 29.23 16.88
CA LYS A 459 29.27 28.25 16.74
C LYS A 459 27.95 28.89 17.18
N LYS A 460 27.07 29.24 16.24
CA LYS A 460 25.64 29.49 16.54
C LYS A 460 25.06 28.20 17.13
N ARG A 461 24.65 28.25 18.40
CA ARG A 461 23.97 27.14 19.08
C ARG A 461 22.75 26.72 18.25
N ALA A 462 22.54 25.42 18.08
CA ALA A 462 21.31 24.88 17.49
C ALA A 462 20.13 25.31 18.37
N GLN A 463 19.37 26.29 17.89
CA GLN A 463 18.21 26.83 18.59
C GLN A 463 16.96 26.11 18.06
N ASP A 464 16.11 25.63 18.96
CA ASP A 464 14.86 24.96 18.60
C ASP A 464 14.02 25.85 17.66
N PRO A 465 13.63 25.35 16.47
CA PRO A 465 12.78 26.05 15.50
C PRO A 465 11.48 26.64 16.08
N PHE A 466 10.93 26.08 17.15
CA PHE A 466 9.72 26.58 17.81
C PHE A 466 9.96 27.80 18.70
N THR A 467 11.19 28.04 19.15
CA THR A 467 11.54 29.20 20.00
C THR A 467 11.31 30.53 19.27
N ARG A 468 11.31 30.49 17.94
CA ARG A 468 11.11 31.68 17.08
C ARG A 468 9.66 31.92 16.69
N LYS A 469 8.72 31.10 17.16
CA LYS A 469 7.31 31.16 16.75
C LYS A 469 6.43 31.64 17.90
N ASP A 470 5.47 32.49 17.57
CA ASP A 470 4.43 32.95 18.50
C ASP A 470 3.05 32.46 18.03
N TRP A 471 2.18 32.20 19.01
CA TRP A 471 0.81 31.75 18.81
C TRP A 471 -0.16 32.91 18.79
N TYR A 472 -1.01 32.94 17.76
CA TYR A 472 -2.10 33.89 17.58
C TYR A 472 -3.43 33.15 17.55
N SER A 473 -4.44 33.68 18.24
CA SER A 473 -5.79 33.12 18.30
C SER A 473 -6.62 33.61 17.11
N ILE A 474 -7.27 32.70 16.40
CA ILE A 474 -8.16 33.03 15.28
C ILE A 474 -9.56 33.27 15.81
N LYS A 475 -10.08 34.49 15.60
CA LYS A 475 -11.41 34.90 16.03
C LYS A 475 -12.36 34.97 14.83
N ALA A 476 -13.47 34.24 14.89
CA ALA A 476 -14.56 34.30 13.92
C ALA A 476 -15.52 35.48 14.20
N PRO A 477 -16.19 36.02 13.15
CA PRO A 477 -17.20 37.07 13.30
C PRO A 477 -18.34 36.66 14.24
N SER A 478 -19.04 37.65 14.83
CA SER A 478 -20.21 37.45 15.69
C SER A 478 -21.41 36.76 15.02
N THR A 479 -21.37 36.55 13.71
CA THR A 479 -22.37 35.76 12.98
C THR A 479 -22.35 34.26 13.33
N PHE A 480 -21.28 33.78 13.97
CA PHE A 480 -21.11 32.39 14.39
C PHE A 480 -21.19 32.29 15.92
N ASN A 481 -21.76 31.20 16.43
CA ASN A 481 -21.91 30.99 17.88
C ASN A 481 -20.55 30.87 18.58
N GLN A 482 -19.63 30.10 18.01
CA GLN A 482 -18.29 29.89 18.54
C GLN A 482 -17.30 30.83 17.85
N ARG A 483 -16.84 31.83 18.61
CA ARG A 483 -15.87 32.82 18.12
C ARG A 483 -14.44 32.32 18.10
N ASP A 484 -14.11 31.33 18.93
CA ASP A 484 -12.76 30.81 19.08
C ASP A 484 -12.56 29.57 18.23
N VAL A 485 -11.91 29.77 17.09
CA VAL A 485 -11.78 28.76 16.04
C VAL A 485 -10.53 27.92 16.20
N GLY A 486 -9.45 28.51 16.73
CA GLY A 486 -8.17 27.84 16.89
C GLY A 486 -7.00 28.80 17.02
N LYS A 487 -5.78 28.26 16.93
CA LYS A 487 -4.54 29.04 17.00
C LYS A 487 -3.69 28.83 15.76
N THR A 488 -3.02 29.89 15.30
CA THR A 488 -2.04 29.85 14.21
C THR A 488 -0.68 30.28 14.72
N LEU A 489 0.37 29.75 14.08
CA LEU A 489 1.76 30.01 14.41
C LEU A 489 2.41 30.89 13.34
N VAL A 490 3.14 31.91 13.79
CA VAL A 490 3.93 32.78 12.93
C VAL A 490 5.28 33.06 13.57
N ASN A 491 6.31 33.22 12.73
CA ASN A 491 7.64 33.59 13.21
C ASN A 491 7.58 34.99 13.84
N ARG A 492 8.32 35.17 14.94
CA ARG A 492 8.52 36.48 15.57
C ARG A 492 9.03 37.49 14.56
N THR A 493 8.57 38.73 14.73
CA THR A 493 9.05 39.86 13.95
C THR A 493 10.58 39.91 14.03
N THR A 494 11.22 39.82 12.87
CA THR A 494 12.68 39.79 12.74
C THR A 494 13.08 40.70 11.57
N GLY A 495 13.81 41.77 11.88
CA GLY A 495 14.18 42.80 10.90
C GLY A 495 12.94 43.43 10.25
N LEU A 496 12.92 43.46 8.91
CA LEU A 496 11.86 44.07 8.10
C LEU A 496 10.61 43.18 7.93
N LYS A 497 10.60 41.95 8.45
CA LYS A 497 9.46 41.03 8.31
C LYS A 497 8.61 41.05 9.57
N ASN A 498 7.48 41.75 9.50
CA ASN A 498 6.52 41.83 10.59
C ASN A 498 5.63 40.58 10.67
N ALA A 499 5.42 40.07 11.88
CA ALA A 499 4.51 38.94 12.14
C ALA A 499 3.07 39.26 11.72
N ASN A 500 2.62 40.50 11.91
CA ASN A 500 1.26 40.92 11.56
C ASN A 500 1.02 40.90 10.05
N ASP A 501 1.97 41.38 9.25
CA ASP A 501 1.87 41.39 7.79
C ASP A 501 1.88 39.97 7.21
N ALA A 502 2.56 39.03 7.87
CA ALA A 502 2.55 37.63 7.49
C ALA A 502 1.21 36.93 7.79
N LEU A 503 0.43 37.45 8.73
CA LEU A 503 -0.89 36.93 9.14
C LEU A 503 -2.04 37.54 8.32
N LYS A 504 -1.96 38.83 7.99
CA LYS A 504 -2.96 39.52 7.16
C LYS A 504 -3.09 38.83 5.79
N GLY A 505 -4.33 38.66 5.33
CA GLY A 505 -4.64 38.01 4.07
C GLY A 505 -4.60 36.48 4.08
N ARG A 506 -4.20 35.83 5.18
CA ARG A 506 -4.31 34.36 5.29
C ARG A 506 -5.76 33.91 5.31
N ILE A 507 -6.03 32.79 4.63
CA ILE A 507 -7.35 32.19 4.57
C ILE A 507 -7.30 30.87 5.35
N PHE A 508 -8.15 30.76 6.37
CA PHE A 508 -8.36 29.55 7.16
C PHE A 508 -9.62 28.84 6.68
N GLU A 509 -9.53 27.52 6.53
CA GLU A 509 -10.65 26.64 6.20
C GLU A 509 -11.08 25.92 7.47
N VAL A 510 -12.36 26.06 7.83
CA VAL A 510 -12.92 25.65 9.12
C VAL A 510 -14.22 24.92 8.85
N SER A 511 -14.53 23.88 9.62
CA SER A 511 -15.84 23.23 9.55
C SER A 511 -16.92 24.16 10.12
N LEU A 512 -18.09 24.22 9.47
CA LEU A 512 -19.22 24.96 10.03
C LEU A 512 -19.70 24.33 11.36
N ALA A 513 -19.51 23.02 11.54
CA ALA A 513 -19.84 22.35 12.80
C ALA A 513 -19.06 22.92 13.99
N ASP A 514 -17.77 23.20 13.79
CA ASP A 514 -16.92 23.78 14.84
C ASP A 514 -17.28 25.23 15.16
N LEU A 515 -17.87 25.95 14.20
CA LEU A 515 -18.30 27.34 14.37
C LEU A 515 -19.69 27.47 15.01
N GLN A 516 -20.54 26.45 14.89
CA GLN A 516 -21.93 26.47 15.36
C GLN A 516 -22.21 25.48 16.49
N SER A 517 -21.24 24.62 16.82
CA SER A 517 -21.38 23.46 17.72
C SER A 517 -22.50 22.50 17.30
N ASP A 518 -22.69 22.34 15.99
CA ASP A 518 -23.72 21.48 15.38
C ASP A 518 -23.10 20.52 14.36
N GLU A 519 -23.07 19.23 14.71
CA GLU A 519 -22.44 18.18 13.90
C GLU A 519 -23.15 17.94 12.55
N ASP A 520 -24.44 18.27 12.43
CA ASP A 520 -25.21 18.06 11.20
C ASP A 520 -24.66 18.90 10.03
N HIS A 521 -23.94 19.97 10.35
CA HIS A 521 -23.33 20.88 9.40
C HIS A 521 -21.84 20.59 9.11
N ALA A 522 -21.29 19.47 9.58
CA ALA A 522 -19.86 19.12 9.41
C ALA A 522 -19.40 19.02 7.95
N PHE A 523 -20.32 18.80 7.01
CA PHE A 523 -20.00 18.71 5.59
C PHE A 523 -19.77 20.07 4.90
N ARG A 524 -19.91 21.18 5.62
CA ARG A 524 -19.75 22.54 5.10
C ARG A 524 -18.43 23.13 5.61
N LYS A 525 -17.63 23.63 4.67
CA LYS A 525 -16.37 24.28 4.96
C LYS A 525 -16.48 25.78 4.75
N VAL A 526 -16.24 26.55 5.80
CA VAL A 526 -16.23 28.01 5.77
C VAL A 526 -14.78 28.48 5.62
N LYS A 527 -14.56 29.46 4.73
CA LYS A 527 -13.27 30.10 4.53
C LYS A 527 -13.30 31.47 5.17
N LEU A 528 -12.43 31.68 6.15
CA LEU A 528 -12.28 32.91 6.92
C LEU A 528 -10.94 33.55 6.56
N ARG A 529 -10.95 34.79 6.10
CA ARG A 529 -9.72 35.55 5.79
C ARG A 529 -9.37 36.46 6.96
N VAL A 530 -8.11 36.52 7.36
CA VAL A 530 -7.61 37.50 8.34
C VAL A 530 -7.52 38.85 7.66
N ASP A 531 -8.30 39.82 8.12
CA ASP A 531 -8.24 41.18 7.61
C ASP A 531 -7.38 42.08 8.52
N GLU A 532 -7.45 41.89 9.85
CA GLU A 532 -6.65 42.65 10.83
C GLU A 532 -6.15 41.77 11.98
N VAL A 533 -5.05 42.16 12.63
CA VAL A 533 -4.49 41.48 13.80
C VAL A 533 -4.40 42.48 14.94
N GLN A 534 -5.09 42.20 16.06
CA GLN A 534 -5.06 43.02 17.27
C GLN A 534 -4.38 42.23 18.41
N GLY A 535 -3.21 42.70 18.84
CA GLY A 535 -2.40 41.99 19.82
C GLY A 535 -2.10 40.56 19.34
N LYS A 536 -2.65 39.54 20.00
CA LYS A 536 -2.54 38.13 19.62
C LYS A 536 -3.80 37.55 18.97
N ASN A 537 -4.81 38.37 18.70
CA ASN A 537 -6.05 37.96 18.08
C ASN A 537 -6.05 38.32 16.58
N CYS A 538 -6.30 37.33 15.73
CA CYS A 538 -6.53 37.52 14.31
C CYS A 538 -8.04 37.70 14.08
N LEU A 539 -8.45 38.90 13.69
CA LEU A 539 -9.83 39.20 13.34
C LEU A 539 -10.08 38.74 11.91
N THR A 540 -11.02 37.81 11.75
CA THR A 540 -11.35 37.25 10.45
C THR A 540 -12.67 37.77 9.89
N ASN A 541 -12.79 37.70 8.57
CA ASN A 541 -13.99 38.01 7.80
C ASN A 541 -14.35 36.85 6.87
N PHE A 542 -15.62 36.75 6.48
CA PHE A 542 -16.10 35.69 5.59
C PHE A 542 -15.51 35.86 4.17
N HIS A 543 -14.82 34.82 3.67
CA HIS A 543 -14.21 34.81 2.35
C HIS A 543 -14.90 33.87 1.36
N GLY A 544 -15.47 32.76 1.85
CA GLY A 544 -16.17 31.81 1.00
C GLY A 544 -16.68 30.59 1.75
N LEU A 545 -17.37 29.72 1.00
CA LEU A 545 -17.95 28.48 1.52
C LEU A 545 -17.82 27.40 0.45
N ASP A 546 -17.52 26.16 0.86
CA ASP A 546 -17.49 24.99 -0.01
C ASP A 546 -18.09 23.77 0.71
N LEU A 547 -18.60 22.80 -0.05
CA LEU A 547 -19.02 21.51 0.50
C LEU A 547 -17.84 20.52 0.48
N THR A 548 -17.81 19.57 1.42
CA THR A 548 -16.82 18.49 1.37
C THR A 548 -17.01 17.62 0.13
N SER A 549 -15.89 17.08 -0.38
CA SER A 549 -15.89 16.17 -1.53
C SER A 549 -16.77 14.94 -1.28
N ASP A 550 -16.78 14.42 -0.06
CA ASP A 550 -17.55 13.24 0.33
C ASP A 550 -19.06 13.52 0.27
N LYS A 551 -19.50 14.67 0.79
CA LYS A 551 -20.91 15.06 0.69
C LYS A 551 -21.33 15.24 -0.76
N LEU A 552 -20.53 15.92 -1.58
CA LEU A 552 -20.83 16.08 -3.00
C LEU A 552 -20.97 14.73 -3.71
N ARG A 553 -20.05 13.79 -3.45
CA ARG A 553 -20.12 12.42 -3.99
C ARG A 553 -21.35 11.66 -3.49
N SER A 554 -21.76 11.85 -2.23
CA SER A 554 -22.94 11.20 -1.65
C SER A 554 -24.28 11.66 -2.24
N LEU A 555 -24.33 12.91 -2.72
CA LEU A 555 -25.53 13.52 -3.29
C LEU A 555 -25.79 13.04 -4.73
N VAL A 556 -24.74 12.68 -5.47
CA VAL A 556 -24.84 12.19 -6.85
C VAL A 556 -25.24 10.71 -6.85
N ARG A 557 -26.55 10.45 -6.93
CA ARG A 557 -27.15 9.11 -7.02
C ARG A 557 -27.75 8.85 -8.41
N LYS A 558 -27.97 7.56 -8.73
CA LYS A 558 -28.67 7.12 -9.94
C LYS A 558 -30.15 7.55 -9.90
N TRP A 559 -30.78 7.64 -11.09
CA TRP A 559 -32.22 7.84 -11.26
C TRP A 559 -32.79 9.22 -10.92
N GLN A 560 -31.93 10.24 -10.80
CA GLN A 560 -32.31 11.64 -10.60
C GLN A 560 -31.46 12.55 -11.50
N SER A 561 -31.99 13.72 -11.83
CA SER A 561 -31.26 14.76 -12.58
C SER A 561 -30.54 15.69 -11.60
N LEU A 562 -29.27 15.97 -11.86
CA LEU A 562 -28.52 17.05 -11.23
C LEU A 562 -28.84 18.37 -11.94
N ILE A 563 -29.23 19.37 -11.16
CA ILE A 563 -29.50 20.73 -11.64
C ILE A 563 -28.51 21.67 -10.95
N GLU A 564 -27.61 22.24 -11.74
CA GLU A 564 -26.65 23.24 -11.28
C GLU A 564 -27.01 24.63 -11.80
N ALA A 565 -26.83 25.65 -10.96
CA ALA A 565 -26.98 27.06 -11.31
C ALA A 565 -25.83 27.88 -10.70
N ASN A 566 -25.38 28.92 -11.39
CA ASN A 566 -24.42 29.87 -10.85
C ASN A 566 -24.89 31.30 -11.11
N VAL A 567 -24.62 32.19 -10.16
CA VAL A 567 -24.98 33.60 -10.22
C VAL A 567 -23.85 34.44 -9.66
N THR A 568 -23.56 35.56 -10.31
CA THR A 568 -22.63 36.56 -9.79
C THR A 568 -23.45 37.74 -9.28
N VAL A 569 -23.36 38.03 -7.98
CA VAL A 569 -24.18 39.03 -7.29
C VAL A 569 -23.27 40.06 -6.62
N LYS A 570 -23.70 41.31 -6.66
CA LYS A 570 -23.15 42.39 -5.84
C LYS A 570 -24.07 42.58 -4.63
N THR A 571 -23.51 42.50 -3.42
CA THR A 571 -24.24 42.74 -2.15
C THR A 571 -24.40 44.24 -1.90
N SER A 572 -25.19 44.61 -0.89
CA SER A 572 -25.36 46.01 -0.47
C SER A 572 -24.05 46.70 -0.08
N ASP A 573 -23.11 45.95 0.49
CA ASP A 573 -21.82 46.47 0.97
C ASP A 573 -20.72 46.38 -0.12
N ASP A 574 -21.13 46.37 -1.40
CA ASP A 574 -20.25 46.33 -2.56
C ASP A 574 -19.33 45.09 -2.70
N TYR A 575 -19.61 43.98 -2.00
CA TYR A 575 -18.92 42.72 -2.23
C TYR A 575 -19.46 42.04 -3.50
N LEU A 576 -18.55 41.58 -4.36
CA LEU A 576 -18.90 40.86 -5.57
C LEU A 576 -18.67 39.36 -5.34
N LEU A 577 -19.76 38.60 -5.22
CA LEU A 577 -19.76 37.18 -4.89
C LEU A 577 -20.25 36.34 -6.07
N ARG A 578 -19.68 35.14 -6.24
CA ARG A 578 -20.22 34.11 -7.13
C ARG A 578 -20.74 32.92 -6.33
N LEU A 579 -22.05 32.71 -6.42
CA LEU A 579 -22.80 31.65 -5.74
C LEU A 579 -23.04 30.51 -6.73
N PHE A 580 -22.77 29.28 -6.28
CA PHE A 580 -23.05 28.05 -7.02
C PHE A 580 -24.08 27.25 -6.23
N ALA A 581 -25.21 26.96 -6.84
CA ALA A 581 -26.28 26.16 -6.24
C ALA A 581 -26.43 24.83 -6.99
N ILE A 582 -26.73 23.78 -6.23
CA ILE A 582 -27.02 22.43 -6.71
C ILE A 582 -28.37 21.97 -6.18
N ALA A 583 -29.10 21.24 -6.99
CA ALA A 583 -30.36 20.62 -6.62
C ALA A 583 -30.54 19.28 -7.33
N PHE A 584 -31.29 18.37 -6.72
CA PHE A 584 -31.62 17.08 -7.31
C PHE A 584 -33.12 16.92 -7.43
N THR A 585 -33.58 16.23 -8.47
CA THR A 585 -34.99 15.91 -8.64
C THR A 585 -35.46 14.89 -7.60
N LYS A 586 -36.64 15.12 -7.02
CA LYS A 586 -37.29 14.25 -6.04
C LYS A 586 -38.37 13.41 -6.71
N ARG A 587 -38.57 12.20 -6.21
CA ARG A 587 -39.66 11.33 -6.67
C ARG A 587 -41.01 11.82 -6.14
N ARG A 588 -42.02 11.85 -7.02
CA ARG A 588 -43.40 12.11 -6.59
C ARG A 588 -43.98 10.85 -5.92
N PRO A 589 -44.78 10.98 -4.84
CA PRO A 589 -45.35 9.82 -4.12
C PRO A 589 -46.06 8.81 -5.03
N ASN A 590 -46.81 9.28 -6.03
CA ASN A 590 -47.62 8.43 -6.92
C ASN A 590 -46.88 8.02 -8.22
N GLN A 591 -45.56 8.14 -8.28
CA GLN A 591 -44.80 7.90 -9.50
C GLN A 591 -44.43 6.41 -9.66
N ILE A 592 -44.96 5.77 -10.71
CA ILE A 592 -44.70 4.35 -11.04
C ILE A 592 -43.25 4.12 -11.49
N LYS A 593 -42.71 5.02 -12.32
CA LYS A 593 -41.32 4.91 -12.81
C LYS A 593 -40.31 5.16 -11.68
N LYS A 594 -39.27 4.33 -11.62
CA LYS A 594 -38.14 4.49 -10.68
C LYS A 594 -37.27 5.72 -10.99
N THR A 595 -37.27 6.19 -12.25
CA THR A 595 -36.47 7.33 -12.70
C THR A 595 -37.21 8.66 -12.55
N THR A 596 -36.49 9.68 -12.08
CA THR A 596 -37.00 11.05 -11.84
C THR A 596 -36.28 12.08 -12.71
N TYR A 597 -36.00 11.73 -13.98
CA TYR A 597 -35.30 12.65 -14.86
C TYR A 597 -36.21 13.80 -15.31
N ALA A 598 -35.78 15.03 -15.06
CA ALA A 598 -36.48 16.23 -15.53
C ALA A 598 -36.18 16.49 -17.01
N ALA A 599 -37.18 16.96 -17.75
CA ALA A 599 -37.00 17.36 -19.15
C ALA A 599 -36.10 18.61 -19.26
N SER A 600 -35.42 18.79 -20.39
CA SER A 600 -34.53 19.94 -20.60
C SER A 600 -35.23 21.30 -20.43
N SER A 601 -36.51 21.40 -20.80
CA SER A 601 -37.34 22.59 -20.57
C SER A 601 -37.58 22.87 -19.08
N GLN A 602 -37.88 21.82 -18.31
CA GLN A 602 -38.07 21.90 -16.86
C GLN A 602 -36.77 22.29 -16.15
N ILE A 603 -35.63 21.71 -16.56
CA ILE A 603 -34.31 22.08 -16.02
C ILE A 603 -34.00 23.55 -16.27
N ARG A 604 -34.29 24.08 -17.46
CA ARG A 604 -34.11 25.52 -17.77
C ARG A 604 -35.01 26.40 -16.91
N ALA A 605 -36.28 26.03 -16.74
CA ALA A 605 -37.22 26.78 -15.90
C ALA A 605 -36.80 26.79 -14.42
N ILE A 606 -36.34 25.65 -13.90
CA ILE A 606 -35.82 25.53 -12.53
C ILE A 606 -34.55 26.37 -12.37
N ARG A 607 -33.59 26.30 -13.30
CA ARG A 607 -32.38 27.13 -13.27
C ARG A 607 -32.73 28.62 -13.24
N LYS A 608 -33.66 29.08 -14.08
CA LYS A 608 -34.12 30.48 -14.10
C LYS A 608 -34.66 30.90 -12.73
N LYS A 609 -35.52 30.07 -12.11
CA LYS A 609 -36.04 30.34 -10.76
C LYS A 609 -34.98 30.34 -9.68
N MET A 610 -34.03 29.39 -9.72
CA MET A 610 -32.88 29.38 -8.82
C MET A 610 -32.07 30.67 -8.94
N THR A 611 -31.77 31.11 -10.17
CA THR A 611 -30.99 32.34 -10.37
C THR A 611 -31.74 33.60 -9.91
N GLU A 612 -33.05 33.68 -10.16
CA GLU A 612 -33.89 34.80 -9.72
C GLU A 612 -33.91 34.93 -8.18
N ILE A 613 -34.12 33.83 -7.46
CA ILE A 613 -34.19 33.82 -5.99
C ILE A 613 -32.82 34.16 -5.38
N ILE A 614 -31.75 33.53 -5.87
CA ILE A 614 -30.39 33.79 -5.39
C ILE A 614 -30.02 35.25 -5.61
N GLN A 615 -30.33 35.83 -6.78
CA GLN A 615 -30.06 37.23 -7.08
C GLN A 615 -30.82 38.17 -6.13
N ARG A 616 -32.13 37.95 -5.95
CA ARG A 616 -32.99 38.78 -5.09
C ARG A 616 -32.52 38.78 -3.63
N GLU A 617 -32.26 37.60 -3.08
CA GLU A 617 -31.84 37.46 -1.67
C GLU A 617 -30.43 37.99 -1.41
N ALA A 618 -29.49 37.77 -2.34
CA ALA A 618 -28.10 38.18 -2.14
C ALA A 618 -27.84 39.67 -2.45
N THR A 619 -28.64 40.32 -3.31
CA THR A 619 -28.51 41.76 -3.57
C THR A 619 -29.04 42.61 -2.41
N THR A 620 -30.07 42.14 -1.70
CA THR A 620 -30.74 42.90 -0.64
C THR A 620 -29.98 42.88 0.69
N CYS A 621 -29.10 41.89 0.90
CA CYS A 621 -28.43 41.66 2.18
C CYS A 621 -26.98 42.14 2.20
N THR A 622 -26.53 42.52 3.41
CA THR A 622 -25.11 42.73 3.73
C THR A 622 -24.36 41.38 3.72
N LEU A 623 -23.03 41.40 3.65
CA LEU A 623 -22.23 40.16 3.66
C LEU A 623 -22.47 39.33 4.95
N SER A 624 -22.59 40.02 6.08
CA SER A 624 -22.89 39.42 7.38
C SER A 624 -24.27 38.77 7.42
N GLN A 625 -25.31 39.49 6.96
CA GLN A 625 -26.67 38.97 6.86
C GLN A 625 -26.76 37.79 5.89
N LEU A 626 -26.06 37.87 4.75
CA LEU A 626 -26.00 36.78 3.79
C LEU A 626 -25.37 35.54 4.42
N THR A 627 -24.28 35.69 5.17
CA THR A 627 -23.64 34.58 5.90
C THR A 627 -24.62 33.96 6.90
N GLY A 628 -25.35 34.78 7.67
CA GLY A 628 -26.41 34.31 8.56
C GLY A 628 -27.56 33.56 7.85
N LYS A 629 -27.87 33.91 6.59
CA LYS A 629 -28.87 33.18 5.76
C LYS A 629 -28.32 31.88 5.15
N LEU A 630 -27.01 31.80 4.91
CA LEU A 630 -26.35 30.62 4.35
C LEU A 630 -26.26 29.46 5.35
N ILE A 631 -26.10 29.76 6.64
CA ILE A 631 -25.95 28.77 7.73
C ILE A 631 -27.20 27.86 7.82
N PRO A 632 -28.43 28.38 8.03
CA PRO A 632 -29.65 27.56 8.13
C PRO A 632 -30.29 27.19 6.77
N GLU A 633 -29.59 27.42 5.65
CA GLU A 633 -30.06 27.08 4.29
C GLU A 633 -31.38 27.76 3.85
N VAL A 634 -31.63 29.00 4.27
CA VAL A 634 -32.88 29.71 3.92
C VAL A 634 -33.10 29.75 2.41
N ILE A 635 -32.04 30.06 1.65
CA ILE A 635 -32.08 30.17 0.19
C ILE A 635 -32.42 28.82 -0.45
N GLY A 636 -31.91 27.71 0.10
CA GLY A 636 -32.19 26.36 -0.40
C GLY A 636 -33.67 25.98 -0.22
N ARG A 637 -34.22 26.25 0.97
CA ARG A 637 -35.64 26.01 1.29
C ARG A 637 -36.58 26.86 0.43
N GLU A 638 -36.20 28.10 0.15
CA GLU A 638 -37.01 28.99 -0.69
C GLU A 638 -37.03 28.53 -2.15
N ILE A 639 -35.88 28.09 -2.67
CA ILE A 639 -35.78 27.46 -4.00
C ILE A 639 -36.66 26.20 -4.05
N GLU A 640 -36.62 25.34 -3.02
CA GLU A 640 -37.45 24.14 -2.98
C GLU A 640 -38.94 24.50 -3.06
N LYS A 641 -39.41 25.45 -2.25
CA LYS A 641 -40.81 25.93 -2.26
C LYS A 641 -41.23 26.48 -3.62
N ALA A 642 -40.40 27.33 -4.23
CA ALA A 642 -40.72 27.98 -5.50
C ALA A 642 -40.72 27.00 -6.71
N THR A 643 -40.00 25.89 -6.61
CA THR A 643 -39.84 24.92 -7.70
C THR A 643 -40.83 23.75 -7.65
N GLN A 644 -41.55 23.57 -6.54
CA GLN A 644 -42.55 22.51 -6.35
C GLN A 644 -43.58 22.44 -7.50
N GLY A 645 -44.01 23.60 -8.03
CA GLY A 645 -44.96 23.67 -9.15
C GLY A 645 -44.41 23.21 -10.50
N ILE A 646 -43.09 23.20 -10.70
CA ILE A 646 -42.44 22.73 -11.92
C ILE A 646 -42.08 21.26 -11.77
N TYR A 647 -41.23 20.95 -10.79
CA TYR A 647 -40.78 19.61 -10.47
C TYR A 647 -40.29 19.58 -9.01
N PRO A 648 -40.69 18.60 -8.19
CA PRO A 648 -40.25 18.56 -6.80
C PRO A 648 -38.74 18.32 -6.73
N LEU A 649 -38.04 19.09 -5.91
CA LEU A 649 -36.60 18.98 -5.69
C LEU A 649 -36.30 18.41 -4.29
N GLN A 650 -35.07 17.93 -4.12
CA GLN A 650 -34.48 17.51 -2.85
C GLN A 650 -33.00 17.91 -2.81
N ASN A 651 -32.43 17.98 -1.61
CA ASN A 651 -31.01 18.30 -1.38
C ASN A 651 -30.58 19.57 -2.13
N VAL A 652 -31.36 20.64 -1.94
CA VAL A 652 -31.09 21.95 -2.56
C VAL A 652 -30.11 22.71 -1.69
N HIS A 653 -28.86 22.83 -2.16
CA HIS A 653 -27.78 23.44 -1.39
C HIS A 653 -27.04 24.50 -2.21
N ILE A 654 -26.52 25.52 -1.52
CA ILE A 654 -25.47 26.37 -2.08
C ILE A 654 -24.16 25.60 -1.92
N ARG A 655 -23.69 25.04 -3.03
CA ARG A 655 -22.48 24.22 -3.11
C ARG A 655 -21.23 25.02 -2.79
N LYS A 656 -21.15 26.24 -3.34
CA LYS A 656 -19.93 27.04 -3.26
C LYS A 656 -20.22 28.52 -3.31
N VAL A 657 -19.49 29.28 -2.51
CA VAL A 657 -19.47 30.74 -2.54
C VAL A 657 -18.04 31.20 -2.74
N LYS A 658 -17.80 31.99 -3.79
CA LYS A 658 -16.50 32.59 -4.09
C LYS A 658 -16.61 34.11 -3.96
N LEU A 659 -15.75 34.72 -3.16
CA LEU A 659 -15.52 36.16 -3.22
C LEU A 659 -14.66 36.50 -4.45
N LEU A 660 -15.18 37.32 -5.36
CA LEU A 660 -14.46 37.78 -6.54
C LEU A 660 -13.80 39.13 -6.30
N LYS A 661 -14.51 40.07 -5.69
CA LYS A 661 -13.99 41.40 -5.37
C LYS A 661 -14.52 41.86 -4.02
N ALA A 662 -13.60 42.34 -3.17
CA ALA A 662 -13.93 43.00 -1.91
C ALA A 662 -13.92 44.53 -2.11
N PRO A 663 -14.74 45.28 -1.36
CA PRO A 663 -14.64 46.74 -1.27
C PRO A 663 -13.33 47.18 -0.60
N LYS A 664 -13.08 48.49 -0.54
CA LYS A 664 -11.93 49.03 0.20
C LYS A 664 -12.06 48.62 1.68
N PHE A 665 -10.94 48.26 2.27
CA PHE A 665 -10.88 47.83 3.66
C PHE A 665 -11.36 48.96 4.60
N ASP A 666 -12.31 48.64 5.46
CA ASP A 666 -12.83 49.52 6.50
C ASP A 666 -12.66 48.84 7.87
N LEU A 667 -11.84 49.46 8.73
CA LEU A 667 -11.56 48.95 10.07
C LEU A 667 -12.79 49.05 10.98
N GLY A 668 -13.61 50.09 10.84
CA GLY A 668 -14.80 50.28 11.68
C GLY A 668 -15.84 49.18 11.47
N ALA A 669 -16.09 48.82 10.21
CA ALA A 669 -16.97 47.71 9.85
C ALA A 669 -16.47 46.36 10.39
N LEU A 670 -15.15 46.12 10.36
CA LEU A 670 -14.56 44.88 10.89
C LEU A 670 -14.70 44.79 12.41
N LEU A 671 -14.45 45.89 13.15
CA LEU A 671 -14.57 45.91 14.60
C LEU A 671 -16.02 45.73 15.06
N GLY A 672 -16.97 46.35 14.35
CA GLY A 672 -18.41 46.12 14.57
C GLY A 672 -18.84 44.67 14.39
N LEU A 673 -18.26 43.94 13.43
CA LEU A 673 -18.52 42.50 13.23
C LEU A 673 -18.01 41.62 14.38
N HIS A 674 -17.03 42.09 15.14
CA HIS A 674 -16.46 41.39 16.29
C HIS A 674 -16.98 41.94 17.63
N GLY A 675 -17.92 42.90 17.60
CA GLY A 675 -18.57 43.45 18.79
C GLY A 675 -17.67 44.35 19.65
N GLU A 676 -16.50 44.76 19.13
CA GLU A 676 -15.63 45.72 19.81
C GLU A 676 -16.00 47.14 19.35
N SER A 677 -17.19 47.59 19.74
CA SER A 677 -17.49 49.02 19.76
C SER A 677 -16.99 49.59 21.08
N SER A 678 -16.07 50.54 21.01
CA SER A 678 -15.48 51.30 22.11
C SER A 678 -16.48 51.64 23.23
N GLN A 679 -16.43 50.89 24.32
CA GLN A 679 -16.75 51.39 25.65
C GLN A 679 -15.44 51.39 26.41
N ASP A 680 -15.09 52.55 26.98
CA ASP A 680 -13.85 52.90 27.68
C ASP A 680 -12.67 53.34 26.78
N ASP A 681 -12.80 54.50 26.13
CA ASP A 681 -11.86 55.60 26.42
C ASP A 681 -12.38 56.94 25.87
N SER A 682 -12.96 57.73 26.77
CA SER A 682 -13.23 59.14 26.51
C SER A 682 -11.92 59.92 26.55
N GLY A 683 -11.43 60.31 25.37
CA GLY A 683 -10.59 61.50 25.18
C GLY A 683 -9.19 61.47 25.78
N GLN A 684 -8.21 61.03 24.99
CA GLN A 684 -6.88 61.63 25.02
C GLN A 684 -6.46 62.07 23.62
N LYS A 685 -6.16 63.37 23.48
CA LYS A 685 -5.49 63.96 22.33
C LYS A 685 -4.12 63.29 22.18
N VAL A 686 -3.88 62.64 21.05
CA VAL A 686 -2.55 62.15 20.69
C VAL A 686 -1.74 63.33 20.16
N GLU A 687 -0.84 63.87 20.98
CA GLU A 687 0.32 64.61 20.48
C GLU A 687 1.24 63.64 19.72
N ARG A 688 1.60 64.01 18.49
CA ARG A 688 2.53 63.23 17.66
C ARG A 688 3.95 63.63 18.00
N ASP A 689 4.60 62.86 18.88
CA ASP A 689 6.06 62.84 18.95
C ASP A 689 6.59 61.61 18.20
N PHE A 690 6.96 61.85 16.95
CA PHE A 690 7.80 60.94 16.17
C PHE A 690 9.20 60.93 16.78
N LYS A 691 9.60 59.81 17.41
CA LYS A 691 10.97 59.57 17.86
C LYS A 691 11.60 58.49 16.99
N GLU A 692 12.52 58.90 16.15
CA GLU A 692 13.34 58.03 15.30
C GLU A 692 14.22 57.11 16.18
N PRO A 693 14.20 55.78 16.02
CA PRO A 693 15.08 54.91 16.79
C PRO A 693 16.52 55.03 16.27
N ALA A 694 17.45 55.28 17.18
CA ALA A 694 18.88 55.38 16.88
C ALA A 694 19.42 54.09 16.24
N PRO A 695 20.35 54.19 15.26
CA PRO A 695 20.95 53.03 14.63
C PRO A 695 21.80 52.27 15.65
N LEU A 696 21.52 50.97 15.82
CA LEU A 696 22.35 50.08 16.62
C LEU A 696 23.67 49.83 15.86
N GLU A 697 24.77 50.37 16.40
CA GLU A 697 26.12 50.04 15.96
C GLU A 697 26.39 48.55 16.18
N SER A 698 26.95 47.94 15.15
CA SER A 698 27.36 46.55 15.07
C SER A 698 28.49 46.21 16.04
N VAL A 699 28.31 45.17 16.87
CA VAL A 699 29.34 44.17 17.23
C VAL A 699 28.70 42.80 17.41
#